data_AF-A0A9W6ZWU6-F1
#
_entry.id   AF-A0A9W6ZWU6-F1
#
_cell.length_a   1.000
_cell.length_b   1.000
_cell.length_c   1.000
_cell.angle_alpha   90.00
_cell.angle_beta   90.00
_cell.angle_gamma   90.00
#
_symmetry.space_group_name_H-M   'P 1'
#
loop_
_entity.id
_entity.type
_entity.pdbx_description
1 polymer ?
#
loop_
_entity_poly.entity_id
_entity_poly.type
_entity_poly.pdbx_seq_one_letter_code
_entity_poly.pdbx_strand_id
1 'polypeptide(L)'
;MAMNVPDDIRAVGFKSFPEHWTSRARKQLFRRFVSDPTVRIVVLHREDPLATLVSKERAAKTKQYVGHGEKYDTVQIDVTPASLQRHVDELEVVFAEYRQIIDSSANPTLELTYTELTAKSNGTADRLCDFLGVARHPMPAGEHTTKQSTGCPIDAVTPSLRQSLSNAFRHTDIANYVPMNKSEPKTQLPSNIQDGKDISMPAGGDTVTPSEARPQDLRPTPLSAAAPASPAPRPLRAPSMKTWNIILPVCSKLPVCSKNQDGKAAMEQLQTFASSIVDTTEPYERSLLTVTVGIDQVDKIFNNPEAKASIRAMFDDSTVRFTLFPPKLAGKVCSMWNLLAKDWAEADFFVLLGDDVTLCNKGWKARIERRFDALADTMPYGDACVAFQDLTAPPGCPTFPVVHRRHLERFGTILPPQFVNQGGDPFLFELYRNFGTSVFETEAQLKNGVGGFEEPRYDRRAVNWKGRVLAQAVSVVESDDTPKLPSIDVVVPTYRCDVRFLTKIVALRASTPSAVRFFVIVDNPLHPDLDAVRKLATPWADNYRVSVVVMARNGGASVARNRGLDETSASFVLFLDDDVVPHSDVLDAYIGAMARYPHADVLVGSTQLPKPVGLWTDAVMSTQLGYFYDIAHHSRRPPWGVTANLCVRRVLPGGVRLRFDPSFPKTGGGEDVDFCWQYTESSGKVVAVPFAVVQHPWWNGGWPCLGHIIGWTAGETLLPDVWPDKTYRTAPVWCEGLLIAVPIALALRVPWLTVTLAAVSVLAAELLLSTYAFYEHTDAQRFPPLRLVTAAVGSLITATQQTARMLRHLGRGRLHNLGRHVDWFDGARPMWRVKTQREAFVRLCIHIVVALAWILG
;
A
#
# COMPACT_ATOMS: atom_id res chain seq x y z
N MET A 1 -29.03 27.67 -45.05
CA MET A 1 -29.30 29.07 -44.71
C MET A 1 -27.96 29.77 -44.56
N ALA A 2 -27.57 30.59 -45.54
CA ALA A 2 -26.45 31.49 -45.37
C ALA A 2 -26.91 32.64 -44.45
N MET A 3 -26.34 32.75 -43.26
CA MET A 3 -26.56 33.93 -42.42
C MET A 3 -25.89 35.12 -43.13
N ASN A 4 -26.64 36.19 -43.38
CA ASN A 4 -26.06 37.48 -43.76
C ASN A 4 -25.20 37.94 -42.57
N VAL A 5 -23.89 37.75 -42.68
CA VAL A 5 -22.92 38.30 -41.73
C VAL A 5 -22.69 39.76 -42.16
N PRO A 6 -22.97 40.75 -41.30
CA PRO A 6 -22.70 42.16 -41.59
C PRO A 6 -21.26 42.43 -42.06
N ASP A 7 -21.08 43.38 -42.99
CA ASP A 7 -19.78 43.71 -43.62
C ASP A 7 -18.69 44.19 -42.64
N ASP A 8 -19.06 44.51 -41.39
CA ASP A 8 -18.18 44.95 -40.31
C ASP A 8 -17.60 43.79 -39.47
N ILE A 9 -18.08 42.55 -39.62
CA ILE A 9 -17.60 41.39 -38.86
C ILE A 9 -16.34 40.82 -39.49
N ARG A 10 -15.19 41.04 -38.83
CA ARG A 10 -13.86 40.59 -39.28
C ARG A 10 -13.52 39.13 -38.94
N ALA A 11 -14.18 38.55 -37.93
CA ALA A 11 -13.96 37.18 -37.49
C ALA A 11 -15.19 36.61 -36.77
N VAL A 12 -15.41 35.30 -36.87
CA VAL A 12 -16.42 34.57 -36.10
C VAL A 12 -15.72 33.51 -35.26
N GLY A 13 -15.97 33.54 -33.95
CA GLY A 13 -15.43 32.56 -33.00
C GLY A 13 -16.54 31.67 -32.45
N PHE A 14 -16.19 30.45 -32.07
CA PHE A 14 -17.03 29.59 -31.24
C PHE A 14 -16.17 29.03 -30.10
N LYS A 15 -16.83 28.72 -28.99
CA LYS A 15 -16.19 28.16 -27.80
C LYS A 15 -16.47 26.67 -27.72
N SER A 16 -15.43 25.86 -27.53
CA SER A 16 -15.55 24.44 -27.26
C SER A 16 -14.95 24.10 -25.90
N PHE A 17 -15.51 23.09 -25.23
CA PHE A 17 -14.97 22.53 -23.99
C PHE A 17 -14.48 21.09 -24.21
N PRO A 18 -13.52 20.60 -23.41
CA PRO A 18 -13.08 19.20 -23.34
C PRO A 18 -14.22 18.16 -23.46
N GLU A 19 -15.31 18.40 -22.75
CA GLU A 19 -16.46 17.49 -22.62
C GLU A 19 -17.28 17.38 -23.91
N HIS A 20 -17.14 18.34 -24.84
CA HIS A 20 -17.83 18.30 -26.12
C HIS A 20 -17.23 17.24 -27.06
N TRP A 21 -16.02 16.74 -26.80
CA TRP A 21 -15.26 15.89 -27.71
C TRP A 21 -15.30 14.40 -27.36
N THR A 22 -16.27 14.00 -26.56
CA THR A 22 -16.37 12.63 -26.06
C THR A 22 -16.75 11.61 -27.14
N SER A 23 -17.40 12.01 -28.24
CA SER A 23 -17.79 11.09 -29.33
C SER A 23 -16.85 11.13 -30.54
N ARG A 24 -16.66 9.98 -31.19
CA ARG A 24 -15.83 9.84 -32.41
C ARG A 24 -16.24 10.82 -33.52
N ALA A 25 -17.55 11.02 -33.72
CA ALA A 25 -18.07 11.93 -34.74
C ALA A 25 -17.68 13.39 -34.46
N ARG A 26 -17.81 13.85 -33.21
CA ARG A 26 -17.42 15.22 -32.82
C ARG A 26 -15.91 15.42 -32.90
N LYS A 27 -15.11 14.41 -32.54
CA LYS A 27 -13.64 14.44 -32.73
C LYS A 27 -13.24 14.57 -34.20
N GLN A 28 -13.88 13.82 -35.10
CA GLN A 28 -13.64 13.93 -36.54
C GLN A 28 -14.06 15.29 -37.09
N LEU A 29 -15.21 15.81 -36.66
CA LEU A 29 -15.66 17.15 -37.03
C LEU A 29 -14.63 18.20 -36.61
N PHE A 30 -14.13 18.12 -35.39
CA PHE A 30 -13.13 19.08 -34.92
C PHE A 30 -11.80 18.95 -35.65
N ARG A 31 -11.30 17.73 -35.88
CA ARG A 31 -10.08 17.52 -36.71
C ARG A 31 -10.21 18.16 -38.08
N ARG A 32 -11.38 18.04 -38.71
CA ARG A 32 -11.67 18.72 -39.98
C ARG A 32 -11.68 20.24 -39.82
N PHE A 33 -12.25 20.74 -38.73
CA PHE A 33 -12.29 22.16 -38.44
C PHE A 33 -10.88 22.74 -38.25
N VAL A 34 -10.04 22.13 -37.43
CA VAL A 34 -8.66 22.61 -37.23
C VAL A 34 -7.70 22.26 -38.34
N SER A 35 -8.09 21.45 -39.34
CA SER A 35 -7.28 21.30 -40.55
C SER A 35 -7.42 22.47 -41.53
N ASP A 36 -8.38 23.37 -41.30
CA ASP A 36 -8.53 24.58 -42.11
C ASP A 36 -7.44 25.60 -41.73
N PRO A 37 -6.57 26.03 -42.66
CA PRO A 37 -5.45 26.93 -42.38
C PRO A 37 -5.87 28.35 -42.00
N THR A 38 -7.14 28.71 -42.21
CA THR A 38 -7.67 30.03 -41.82
C THR A 38 -8.05 30.11 -40.34
N VAL A 39 -8.13 28.96 -39.66
CA VAL A 39 -8.51 28.87 -38.26
C VAL A 39 -7.34 29.25 -37.35
N ARG A 40 -7.57 30.24 -36.48
CA ARG A 40 -6.68 30.58 -35.38
C ARG A 40 -7.19 29.94 -34.09
N ILE A 41 -6.31 29.28 -33.36
CA ILE A 41 -6.69 28.49 -32.18
C ILE A 41 -6.25 29.21 -30.92
N VAL A 42 -7.18 29.47 -30.00
CA VAL A 42 -6.88 29.98 -28.65
C VAL A 42 -7.14 28.87 -27.66
N VAL A 43 -6.08 28.40 -26.99
CA VAL A 43 -6.19 27.36 -25.95
C VAL A 43 -6.20 28.05 -24.59
N LEU A 44 -7.30 27.90 -23.87
CA LEU A 44 -7.48 28.51 -22.55
C LEU A 44 -7.35 27.45 -21.44
N HIS A 45 -6.30 27.56 -20.64
CA HIS A 45 -6.02 26.64 -19.54
C HIS A 45 -6.54 27.16 -18.21
N ARG A 46 -7.21 26.28 -17.45
CA ARG A 46 -7.44 26.48 -16.01
C ARG A 46 -6.50 25.54 -15.27
N GLU A 47 -5.55 26.12 -14.56
CA GLU A 47 -4.48 25.39 -13.88
C GLU A 47 -4.96 24.71 -12.59
N ASP A 48 -5.99 25.27 -11.95
CA ASP A 48 -6.58 24.74 -10.71
C ASP A 48 -7.68 23.71 -11.00
N PRO A 49 -7.42 22.40 -10.82
CA PRO A 49 -8.39 21.35 -11.12
C PRO A 49 -9.55 21.36 -10.12
N LEU A 50 -9.31 21.77 -8.87
CA LEU A 50 -10.37 21.87 -7.86
C LEU A 50 -11.34 22.99 -8.22
N ALA A 51 -10.85 24.17 -8.63
CA ALA A 51 -11.69 25.27 -9.10
C ALA A 51 -12.57 24.84 -10.29
N THR A 52 -12.01 24.07 -11.22
CA THR A 52 -12.77 23.57 -12.38
C THR A 52 -13.86 22.60 -11.97
N LEU A 53 -13.58 21.67 -11.06
CA LEU A 53 -14.56 20.70 -10.58
C LEU A 53 -15.67 21.38 -9.77
N VAL A 54 -15.32 22.26 -8.81
CA VAL A 54 -16.29 23.01 -8.01
C VAL A 54 -17.21 23.84 -8.92
N SER A 55 -16.65 24.49 -9.95
CA SER A 55 -17.43 25.24 -10.94
C SER A 55 -18.37 24.35 -11.74
N LYS A 56 -17.94 23.15 -12.14
CA LYS A 56 -18.75 22.16 -12.88
C LYS A 56 -19.91 21.65 -12.04
N GLU A 57 -19.64 21.24 -10.81
CA GLU A 57 -20.65 20.73 -9.88
C GLU A 57 -21.65 21.82 -9.46
N ARG A 58 -21.17 23.05 -9.25
CA ARG A 58 -22.03 24.20 -8.96
C ARG A 58 -23.00 24.45 -10.12
N ALA A 59 -22.51 24.50 -11.35
CA ALA A 59 -23.36 24.66 -12.52
C ALA A 59 -24.36 23.51 -12.69
N ALA A 60 -23.96 22.27 -12.38
CA ALA A 60 -24.84 21.11 -12.43
C ALA A 60 -26.00 21.22 -11.42
N LYS A 61 -25.74 21.74 -10.21
CA LYS A 61 -26.74 21.99 -9.17
C LYS A 61 -27.64 23.19 -9.48
N THR A 62 -27.07 24.31 -9.91
CA THR A 62 -27.81 25.57 -10.14
C THR A 62 -28.46 25.66 -11.52
N LYS A 63 -28.10 24.76 -12.46
CA LYS A 63 -28.47 24.81 -13.89
C LYS A 63 -28.01 26.08 -14.61
N GLN A 64 -27.02 26.79 -14.06
CA GLN A 64 -26.48 28.02 -14.64
C GLN A 64 -24.95 27.99 -14.64
N TYR A 65 -24.34 28.37 -15.77
CA TYR A 65 -22.87 28.47 -15.91
C TYR A 65 -22.33 29.89 -15.65
N VAL A 66 -23.21 30.89 -15.66
CA VAL A 66 -22.92 32.31 -15.39
C VAL A 66 -24.05 32.85 -14.52
N GLY A 67 -23.75 33.70 -13.53
CA GLY A 67 -24.76 34.31 -12.67
C GLY A 67 -24.29 35.64 -12.10
N HIS A 68 -25.24 36.52 -11.78
CA HIS A 68 -25.00 37.81 -11.12
C HIS A 68 -25.52 37.73 -9.67
N GLY A 69 -24.64 37.80 -8.67
CA GLY A 69 -25.02 38.00 -7.25
C GLY A 69 -24.42 37.04 -6.21
N GLU A 70 -24.52 37.41 -4.92
CA GLU A 70 -23.94 36.72 -3.75
C GLU A 70 -24.53 35.33 -3.43
N LYS A 71 -25.69 34.98 -4.02
CA LYS A 71 -26.42 33.73 -3.71
C LYS A 71 -25.64 32.45 -4.06
N TYR A 72 -24.70 32.49 -5.00
CA TYR A 72 -23.99 31.29 -5.49
C TYR A 72 -22.86 30.81 -4.59
N ASP A 73 -22.28 31.69 -3.77
CA ASP A 73 -21.17 31.34 -2.87
C ASP A 73 -21.63 30.61 -1.59
N THR A 74 -22.95 30.48 -1.38
CA THR A 74 -23.55 29.70 -0.29
C THR A 74 -23.86 28.24 -0.65
N VAL A 75 -23.75 27.86 -1.93
CA VAL A 75 -24.08 26.52 -2.40
C VAL A 75 -22.94 25.55 -2.07
N GLN A 76 -23.19 24.67 -1.09
CA GLN A 76 -22.26 23.60 -0.72
C GLN A 76 -22.14 22.57 -1.85
N ILE A 77 -20.90 22.26 -2.22
CA ILE A 77 -20.57 21.28 -3.26
C ILE A 77 -19.99 20.03 -2.63
N ASP A 78 -20.40 18.88 -3.14
CA ASP A 78 -19.93 17.58 -2.67
C ASP A 78 -18.76 17.12 -3.57
N VAL A 79 -17.53 17.28 -3.09
CA VAL A 79 -16.30 16.93 -3.82
C VAL A 79 -15.45 15.98 -2.99
N THR A 80 -15.45 14.69 -3.35
CA THR A 80 -14.59 13.70 -2.69
C THR A 80 -13.19 13.65 -3.33
N PRO A 81 -12.16 13.15 -2.63
CA PRO A 81 -10.84 12.96 -3.23
C PRO A 81 -10.85 12.11 -4.50
N ALA A 82 -11.67 11.05 -4.54
CA ALA A 82 -11.83 10.21 -5.71
C ALA A 82 -12.48 10.97 -6.89
N SER A 83 -13.47 11.84 -6.63
CA SER A 83 -14.10 12.65 -7.67
C SER A 83 -13.12 13.68 -8.27
N LEU A 84 -12.29 14.32 -7.43
CA LEU A 84 -11.26 15.26 -7.88
C LEU A 84 -10.18 14.55 -8.69
N GLN A 85 -9.69 13.41 -8.23
CA GLN A 85 -8.69 12.65 -8.97
C GLN A 85 -9.23 12.18 -10.32
N ARG A 86 -10.47 11.70 -10.38
CA ARG A 86 -11.12 11.33 -11.65
C ARG A 86 -11.18 12.52 -12.61
N HIS A 87 -11.55 13.69 -12.12
CA HIS A 87 -11.60 14.91 -12.92
C HIS A 87 -10.22 15.31 -13.44
N VAL A 88 -9.16 15.19 -12.62
CA VAL A 88 -7.78 15.41 -13.05
C VAL A 88 -7.39 14.44 -14.17
N ASP A 89 -7.62 13.15 -13.98
CA ASP A 89 -7.32 12.12 -14.97
C ASP A 89 -8.07 12.36 -16.31
N GLU A 90 -9.34 12.75 -16.23
CA GLU A 90 -10.18 13.08 -17.40
C GLU A 90 -9.63 14.30 -18.15
N LEU A 91 -9.29 15.38 -17.44
CA LEU A 91 -8.74 16.58 -18.04
C LEU A 91 -7.44 16.27 -18.78
N GLU A 92 -6.54 15.49 -18.18
CA GLU A 92 -5.23 15.21 -18.77
C GLU A 92 -5.32 14.33 -20.01
N VAL A 93 -6.16 13.29 -19.99
CA VAL A 93 -6.41 12.47 -21.19
C VAL A 93 -6.97 13.33 -22.32
N VAL A 94 -7.95 14.18 -22.00
CA VAL A 94 -8.58 15.03 -23.01
C VAL A 94 -7.57 16.05 -23.55
N PHE A 95 -6.85 16.78 -22.69
CA PHE A 95 -5.87 17.78 -23.15
C PHE A 95 -4.70 17.16 -23.92
N ALA A 96 -4.25 15.95 -23.59
CA ALA A 96 -3.22 15.25 -24.35
C ALA A 96 -3.69 14.96 -25.80
N GLU A 97 -4.93 14.49 -25.97
CA GLU A 97 -5.50 14.24 -27.30
C GLU A 97 -5.72 15.55 -28.08
N TYR A 98 -6.14 16.62 -27.39
CA TYR A 98 -6.30 17.94 -28.00
C TYR A 98 -4.98 18.49 -28.51
N ARG A 99 -3.92 18.46 -27.69
CA ARG A 99 -2.59 18.91 -28.10
C ARG A 99 -2.10 18.13 -29.32
N GLN A 100 -2.22 16.81 -29.31
CA GLN A 100 -1.84 15.99 -30.47
C GLN A 100 -2.55 16.43 -31.76
N ILE A 101 -3.85 16.74 -31.68
CA ILE A 101 -4.64 17.20 -32.84
C ILE A 101 -4.20 18.60 -33.29
N ILE A 102 -4.04 19.53 -32.35
CA ILE A 102 -3.62 20.91 -32.63
C ILE A 102 -2.20 20.93 -33.23
N ASP A 103 -1.25 20.24 -32.60
CA ASP A 103 0.15 20.14 -33.05
C ASP A 103 0.24 19.54 -34.45
N SER A 104 -0.64 18.57 -34.78
CA SER A 104 -0.69 17.97 -36.11
C SER A 104 -1.27 18.88 -37.20
N SER A 105 -1.97 19.96 -36.82
CA SER A 105 -2.63 20.88 -37.77
C SER A 105 -1.72 21.98 -38.33
N ALA A 106 -0.60 22.27 -37.67
CA ALA A 106 0.30 23.39 -37.98
C ALA A 106 -0.37 24.79 -37.98
N ASN A 107 -1.58 24.92 -37.44
CA ASN A 107 -2.29 26.20 -37.35
C ASN A 107 -1.70 27.14 -36.29
N PRO A 108 -1.78 28.47 -36.50
CA PRO A 108 -1.41 29.44 -35.48
C PRO A 108 -2.20 29.19 -34.19
N THR A 109 -1.48 29.00 -33.10
CA THR A 109 -2.05 28.69 -31.78
C THR A 109 -1.54 29.66 -30.73
N LEU A 110 -2.44 30.18 -29.91
CA LEU A 110 -2.13 31.02 -28.75
C LEU A 110 -2.61 30.31 -27.48
N GLU A 111 -1.67 29.98 -26.59
CA GLU A 111 -1.99 29.45 -25.26
C GLU A 111 -2.11 30.60 -24.25
N LEU A 112 -3.16 30.56 -23.44
CA LEU A 112 -3.43 31.52 -22.37
C LEU A 112 -3.94 30.78 -21.13
N THR A 113 -3.55 31.23 -19.94
CA THR A 113 -4.20 30.82 -18.70
C THR A 113 -5.44 31.68 -18.44
N TYR A 114 -6.41 31.12 -17.73
CA TYR A 114 -7.59 31.86 -17.29
C TYR A 114 -7.23 33.03 -16.36
N THR A 115 -6.13 32.90 -15.61
CA THR A 115 -5.59 33.95 -14.75
C THR A 115 -5.06 35.12 -15.57
N GLU A 116 -4.26 34.86 -16.61
CA GLU A 116 -3.77 35.90 -17.53
C GLU A 116 -4.90 36.61 -18.27
N LEU A 117 -5.95 35.88 -18.65
CA LEU A 117 -7.10 36.45 -19.35
C LEU A 117 -7.94 37.37 -18.46
N THR A 118 -7.99 37.10 -17.15
CA THR A 118 -8.85 37.85 -16.20
C THR A 118 -8.11 38.91 -15.39
N ALA A 119 -6.78 39.01 -15.51
CA ALA A 119 -5.99 40.05 -14.87
C ALA A 119 -6.27 41.43 -15.49
N LYS A 120 -6.54 42.44 -14.66
CA LYS A 120 -6.96 43.79 -15.09
C LYS A 120 -5.88 44.63 -15.81
N SER A 121 -4.63 44.16 -15.93
CA SER A 121 -3.49 45.01 -16.31
C SER A 121 -2.45 44.41 -17.26
N ASN A 122 -2.65 43.22 -17.82
CA ASN A 122 -1.52 42.45 -18.38
C ASN A 122 -1.33 42.54 -19.91
N GLY A 123 -2.02 43.42 -20.64
CA GLY A 123 -1.92 43.46 -22.10
C GLY A 123 -2.34 42.16 -22.80
N THR A 124 -2.90 41.19 -22.06
CA THR A 124 -3.38 39.90 -22.57
C THR A 124 -4.48 40.10 -23.61
N ALA A 125 -5.36 41.09 -23.38
CA ALA A 125 -6.40 41.46 -24.33
C ALA A 125 -5.80 41.99 -25.65
N ASP A 126 -4.74 42.80 -25.58
CA ASP A 126 -4.04 43.30 -26.76
C ASP A 126 -3.35 42.16 -27.51
N ARG A 127 -2.64 41.27 -26.80
CA ARG A 127 -2.03 40.05 -27.37
C ARG A 127 -3.07 39.17 -28.08
N LEU A 128 -4.25 39.02 -27.49
CA LEU A 128 -5.35 38.26 -28.07
C LEU A 128 -5.90 38.95 -29.32
N CYS A 129 -6.10 40.27 -29.29
CA CYS A 129 -6.57 41.04 -30.45
C CYS A 129 -5.56 40.99 -31.62
N ASP A 130 -4.28 41.16 -31.33
CA ASP A 130 -3.19 41.05 -32.31
C ASP A 130 -3.13 39.64 -32.92
N PHE A 131 -3.23 38.61 -32.08
CA PHE A 131 -3.28 37.23 -32.55
C PHE A 131 -4.50 36.94 -33.41
N LEU A 132 -5.66 37.54 -33.13
CA LEU A 132 -6.87 37.38 -33.94
C LEU A 132 -6.91 38.29 -35.17
N GLY A 133 -6.02 39.29 -35.26
CA GLY A 133 -6.00 40.26 -36.36
C GLY A 133 -7.19 41.25 -36.31
N VAL A 134 -7.70 41.53 -35.12
CA VAL A 134 -8.83 42.46 -34.91
C VAL A 134 -8.35 43.76 -34.26
N ALA A 135 -9.10 44.84 -34.49
CA ALA A 135 -8.77 46.14 -33.88
C ALA A 135 -8.79 46.04 -32.36
N ARG A 136 -7.78 46.62 -31.70
CA ARG A 136 -7.75 46.76 -30.25
C ARG A 136 -8.86 47.73 -29.85
N HIS A 137 -9.91 47.24 -29.21
CA HIS A 137 -10.94 48.07 -28.61
C HIS A 137 -10.73 48.12 -27.10
N PRO A 138 -10.91 49.30 -26.46
CA PRO A 138 -11.01 49.34 -25.01
C PRO A 138 -12.19 48.44 -24.61
N MET A 139 -11.88 47.35 -23.90
CA MET A 139 -12.90 46.49 -23.31
C MET A 139 -13.81 47.39 -22.48
N PRO A 140 -15.14 47.40 -22.70
CA PRO A 140 -16.04 48.15 -21.83
C PRO A 140 -15.74 47.73 -20.39
N ALA A 141 -15.71 48.69 -19.46
CA ALA A 141 -15.63 48.38 -18.04
C ALA A 141 -16.85 47.50 -17.72
N GLY A 142 -16.65 46.18 -17.78
CA GLY A 142 -17.75 45.25 -17.97
C GLY A 142 -18.80 45.43 -16.89
N GLU A 143 -20.07 45.52 -17.29
CA GLU A 143 -21.17 45.22 -16.38
C GLU A 143 -20.82 43.93 -15.65
N HIS A 144 -20.81 44.00 -14.32
CA HIS A 144 -20.23 43.03 -13.41
C HIS A 144 -20.68 41.58 -13.69
N THR A 145 -20.00 40.87 -14.59
CA THR A 145 -19.99 39.40 -14.57
C THR A 145 -19.12 38.99 -13.40
N THR A 146 -19.72 38.95 -12.22
CA THR A 146 -19.09 38.39 -11.03
C THR A 146 -18.85 36.91 -11.30
N LYS A 147 -17.61 36.43 -11.09
CA LYS A 147 -17.36 34.98 -11.15
C LYS A 147 -18.37 34.30 -10.21
N GLN A 148 -18.89 33.14 -10.61
CA GLN A 148 -19.74 32.36 -9.72
C GLN A 148 -19.06 32.09 -8.38
N SER A 149 -17.72 32.03 -8.35
CA SER A 149 -16.91 32.02 -7.13
C SER A 149 -16.00 33.26 -7.03
N THR A 150 -16.22 34.08 -6.02
CA THR A 150 -15.30 35.18 -5.67
C THR A 150 -14.23 34.78 -4.65
N GLY A 151 -14.42 33.64 -3.97
CA GLY A 151 -13.52 33.09 -2.93
C GLY A 151 -12.69 31.87 -3.35
N CYS A 152 -11.94 31.28 -2.40
CA CYS A 152 -11.14 30.07 -2.62
C CYS A 152 -12.06 28.87 -2.89
N PRO A 153 -11.84 28.04 -3.93
CA PRO A 153 -12.70 26.89 -4.23
C PRO A 153 -12.88 25.92 -3.05
N ILE A 154 -11.84 25.78 -2.23
CA ILE A 154 -11.84 24.93 -1.03
C ILE A 154 -12.68 25.51 0.13
N ASP A 155 -13.11 26.77 0.07
CA ASP A 155 -14.09 27.34 1.01
C ASP A 155 -15.54 26.93 0.66
N ALA A 156 -15.79 26.46 -0.57
CA ALA A 156 -17.12 26.04 -1.03
C ALA A 156 -17.48 24.59 -0.64
N VAL A 157 -16.56 23.90 0.04
CA VAL A 157 -16.74 22.54 0.57
C VAL A 157 -16.75 22.58 2.10
N THR A 158 -17.30 21.54 2.73
CA THR A 158 -17.37 21.47 4.20
C THR A 158 -15.97 21.38 4.83
N PRO A 159 -15.78 21.82 6.09
CA PRO A 159 -14.48 21.74 6.77
C PRO A 159 -13.91 20.31 6.82
N SER A 160 -14.75 19.30 7.04
CA SER A 160 -14.35 17.88 7.05
C SER A 160 -13.83 17.44 5.67
N LEU A 161 -14.50 17.86 4.60
CA LEU A 161 -14.11 17.54 3.24
C LEU A 161 -12.83 18.27 2.81
N ARG A 162 -12.64 19.53 3.26
CA ARG A 162 -11.40 20.28 3.07
C ARG A 162 -10.20 19.51 3.62
N GLN A 163 -10.29 19.02 4.86
CA GLN A 163 -9.20 18.26 5.47
C GLN A 163 -8.95 16.95 4.72
N SER A 164 -10.01 16.24 4.33
CA SER A 164 -9.92 15.01 3.54
C SER A 164 -9.20 15.22 2.21
N LEU A 165 -9.58 16.26 1.45
CA LEU A 165 -8.93 16.63 0.20
C LEU A 165 -7.46 16.98 0.42
N SER A 166 -7.16 17.80 1.43
CA SER A 166 -5.78 18.22 1.68
C SER A 166 -4.87 17.03 2.04
N ASN A 167 -5.35 16.14 2.92
CA ASN A 167 -4.65 14.90 3.26
C ASN A 167 -4.44 14.01 2.03
N ALA A 168 -5.46 13.87 1.18
CA ALA A 168 -5.41 12.98 0.02
C ALA A 168 -4.44 13.46 -1.08
N PHE A 169 -4.27 14.77 -1.23
CA PHE A 169 -3.47 15.39 -2.30
C PHE A 169 -2.15 16.00 -1.83
N ARG A 170 -1.83 15.97 -0.53
CA ARG A 170 -0.58 16.51 0.05
C ARG A 170 0.69 16.06 -0.70
N HIS A 171 0.71 14.81 -1.13
CA HIS A 171 1.84 14.16 -1.81
C HIS A 171 1.50 13.91 -3.29
N THR A 172 1.12 14.96 -4.01
CA THR A 172 0.77 14.93 -5.43
C THR A 172 1.17 16.22 -6.14
N ASP A 173 1.18 16.20 -7.47
CA ASP A 173 1.46 17.38 -8.31
C ASP A 173 0.39 18.48 -8.17
N ILE A 174 -0.79 18.16 -7.62
CA ILE A 174 -1.90 19.12 -7.47
C ILE A 174 -2.02 19.68 -6.05
N ALA A 175 -1.07 19.38 -5.15
CA ALA A 175 -1.10 19.83 -3.75
C ALA A 175 -1.24 21.36 -3.59
N ASN A 176 -0.63 22.12 -4.51
CA ASN A 176 -0.68 23.59 -4.50
C ASN A 176 -2.10 24.17 -4.66
N TYR A 177 -3.03 23.39 -5.22
CA TYR A 177 -4.43 23.79 -5.42
C TYR A 177 -5.36 23.35 -4.28
N VAL A 178 -4.83 22.57 -3.32
CA VAL A 178 -5.57 22.08 -2.14
C VAL A 178 -4.79 22.44 -0.86
N PRO A 179 -4.62 23.74 -0.56
CA PRO A 179 -3.75 24.17 0.52
C PRO A 179 -4.28 23.72 1.89
N MET A 180 -3.37 23.27 2.77
CA MET A 180 -3.64 23.23 4.22
C MET A 180 -3.75 24.65 4.77
N ASN A 181 -4.34 24.81 5.96
CA ASN A 181 -4.29 26.08 6.69
C ASN A 181 -2.86 26.66 6.70
N LYS A 182 -2.75 27.99 6.62
CA LYS A 182 -1.54 28.79 6.31
C LYS A 182 -0.30 28.60 7.22
N SER A 183 -0.24 27.59 8.09
CA SER A 183 0.80 27.43 9.11
C SER A 183 1.92 26.43 8.79
N GLU A 184 1.95 25.78 7.63
CA GLU A 184 3.02 24.83 7.27
C GLU A 184 3.79 25.20 5.98
N PRO A 185 5.10 24.91 5.91
CA PRO A 185 5.90 25.20 4.72
C PRO A 185 5.47 24.33 3.54
N LYS A 186 5.43 24.94 2.35
CA LYS A 186 5.13 24.26 1.09
C LYS A 186 6.13 23.13 0.86
N THR A 187 5.65 21.90 0.64
CA THR A 187 6.46 20.82 0.07
C THR A 187 6.85 21.23 -1.35
N GLN A 188 8.09 21.69 -1.52
CA GLN A 188 8.66 21.84 -2.86
C GLN A 188 8.86 20.43 -3.43
N LEU A 189 8.62 20.27 -4.74
CA LEU A 189 9.14 19.11 -5.47
C LEU A 189 10.62 18.94 -5.10
N PRO A 190 11.14 17.70 -5.00
CA PRO A 190 12.57 17.48 -5.05
C PRO A 190 13.09 18.15 -6.32
N SER A 191 13.85 19.23 -6.17
CA SER A 191 14.43 20.00 -7.27
C SER A 191 15.47 19.15 -7.97
N ASN A 192 15.05 18.35 -8.93
CA ASN A 192 15.90 17.69 -9.95
C ASN A 192 15.13 17.51 -11.26
N ILE A 193 14.20 18.41 -11.56
CA ILE A 193 13.57 18.49 -12.88
C ILE A 193 13.65 19.96 -13.30
N GLN A 194 14.45 20.19 -14.34
CA GLN A 194 14.78 21.45 -15.03
C GLN A 194 15.99 22.23 -14.46
N ASP A 195 16.93 22.43 -15.40
CA ASP A 195 18.13 23.27 -15.39
C ASP A 195 19.32 22.84 -14.54
N GLY A 196 20.29 22.23 -15.24
CA GLY A 196 21.66 22.10 -14.76
C GLY A 196 22.29 23.48 -14.54
N LYS A 197 22.65 23.76 -13.30
CA LYS A 197 23.68 24.73 -12.93
C LYS A 197 24.29 24.37 -11.57
N ASP A 198 25.60 24.57 -11.53
CA ASP A 198 26.56 24.06 -10.57
C ASP A 198 26.28 24.38 -9.09
N ILE A 199 26.59 23.42 -8.23
CA ILE A 199 26.95 23.67 -6.83
C ILE A 199 28.31 23.00 -6.61
N SER A 200 29.37 23.79 -6.79
CA SER A 200 30.74 23.46 -6.40
C SER A 200 30.98 23.83 -4.93
N MET A 201 31.59 22.95 -4.14
CA MET A 201 32.27 23.27 -2.87
C MET A 201 33.39 22.24 -2.62
N PRO A 202 34.45 22.57 -1.85
CA PRO A 202 35.83 22.49 -2.31
C PRO A 202 36.52 21.15 -2.02
N ALA A 203 37.47 20.83 -2.91
CA ALA A 203 38.49 19.81 -2.67
C ALA A 203 39.53 20.34 -1.67
N GLY A 204 39.75 19.56 -0.61
CA GLY A 204 40.89 19.69 0.28
C GLY A 204 41.35 18.29 0.65
N GLY A 205 42.41 17.83 -0.01
CA GLY A 205 43.13 16.65 0.42
C GLY A 205 43.98 16.99 1.63
N ASP A 206 44.08 16.06 2.57
CA ASP A 206 45.33 15.79 3.27
C ASP A 206 45.32 14.37 3.82
N THR A 207 46.39 13.67 3.50
CA THR A 207 46.76 12.32 3.91
C THR A 207 47.12 12.29 5.40
N VAL A 208 46.49 11.42 6.20
CA VAL A 208 47.05 10.96 7.49
C VAL A 208 46.75 9.48 7.69
N THR A 209 47.81 8.72 7.94
CA THR A 209 47.89 7.28 8.27
C THR A 209 47.39 6.97 9.70
N PRO A 210 47.09 5.69 10.02
CA PRO A 210 46.25 5.33 11.17
C PRO A 210 47.05 5.33 12.48
N SER A 211 46.49 5.98 13.50
CA SER A 211 46.99 5.91 14.88
C SER A 211 45.87 5.39 15.80
N GLU A 212 46.26 4.45 16.65
CA GLU A 212 45.43 3.75 17.63
C GLU A 212 44.83 4.72 18.63
N ALA A 213 43.49 4.79 18.69
CA ALA A 213 42.77 5.36 19.82
C ALA A 213 41.64 4.41 20.22
N ARG A 214 41.72 3.92 21.47
CA ARG A 214 40.73 3.06 22.14
C ARG A 214 39.34 3.70 22.13
N PRO A 215 38.25 2.89 22.09
CA PRO A 215 36.90 3.41 22.10
C PRO A 215 36.58 3.99 23.48
N GLN A 216 36.38 5.31 23.54
CA GLN A 216 35.68 5.95 24.67
C GLN A 216 34.18 5.92 24.40
N ASP A 217 33.47 5.35 25.38
CA ASP A 217 32.03 5.38 25.64
C ASP A 217 31.23 6.44 24.85
N LEU A 218 30.67 6.04 23.70
CA LEU A 218 29.48 6.67 23.15
C LEU A 218 28.26 5.99 23.76
N ARG A 219 27.90 6.40 24.98
CA ARG A 219 26.56 6.15 25.51
C ARG A 219 25.56 6.91 24.63
N PRO A 220 24.53 6.24 24.07
CA PRO A 220 23.48 6.94 23.35
C PRO A 220 22.75 7.86 24.32
N THR A 221 22.78 9.16 24.03
CA THR A 221 21.89 10.15 24.65
C THR A 221 20.47 9.82 24.18
N PRO A 222 19.51 9.51 25.07
CA PRO A 222 18.15 9.25 24.65
C PRO A 222 17.54 10.56 24.16
N LEU A 223 17.28 10.66 22.86
CA LEU A 223 16.35 11.63 22.30
C LEU A 223 14.95 11.26 22.81
N SER A 224 14.62 11.80 23.98
CA SER A 224 13.30 11.86 24.57
C SER A 224 12.40 12.70 23.67
N ALA A 225 11.83 12.10 22.62
CA ALA A 225 10.54 12.52 22.13
C ALA A 225 9.54 12.19 23.24
N ALA A 226 9.20 13.20 24.04
CA ALA A 226 8.20 13.08 25.08
C ALA A 226 6.93 12.49 24.46
N ALA A 227 6.58 11.26 24.85
CA ALA A 227 5.21 10.81 24.76
C ALA A 227 4.35 11.93 25.36
N PRO A 228 3.21 12.33 24.76
CA PRO A 228 2.26 13.15 25.47
C PRO A 228 1.99 12.42 26.78
N ALA A 229 2.32 13.07 27.90
CA ALA A 229 2.09 12.51 29.22
C ALA A 229 0.64 12.05 29.27
N SER A 230 0.40 10.79 29.67
CA SER A 230 -0.93 10.34 30.08
C SER A 230 -1.52 11.46 30.94
N PRO A 231 -2.72 11.98 30.61
CA PRO A 231 -3.31 13.05 31.40
C PRO A 231 -3.32 12.59 32.85
N ALA A 232 -2.81 13.45 33.75
CA ALA A 232 -2.76 13.16 35.17
C ALA A 232 -4.12 12.58 35.62
N PRO A 233 -4.14 11.53 36.47
CA PRO A 233 -5.38 10.88 36.86
C PRO A 233 -6.31 11.93 37.47
N ARG A 234 -7.36 12.29 36.73
CA ARG A 234 -8.50 13.01 37.31
C ARG A 234 -9.03 12.16 38.47
N PRO A 235 -9.39 12.75 39.61
CA PRO A 235 -9.96 12.00 40.73
C PRO A 235 -11.15 11.18 40.24
N LEU A 236 -11.28 9.95 40.76
CA LEU A 236 -12.39 9.04 40.49
C LEU A 236 -13.72 9.81 40.61
N ARG A 237 -14.40 10.04 39.48
CA ARG A 237 -15.79 10.54 39.47
C ARG A 237 -16.70 9.47 40.10
N ALA A 238 -17.90 9.91 40.50
CA ALA A 238 -18.91 9.08 41.16
C ALA A 238 -19.06 7.66 40.53
N PRO A 239 -19.35 6.63 41.34
CA PRO A 239 -19.39 5.25 40.88
C PRO A 239 -20.39 5.05 39.72
N SER A 240 -19.93 4.39 38.66
CA SER A 240 -20.71 4.04 37.50
C SER A 240 -21.80 3.02 37.84
N MET A 241 -23.01 3.22 37.33
CA MET A 241 -24.16 2.31 37.48
C MET A 241 -24.25 1.26 36.35
N LYS A 242 -23.20 1.15 35.51
CA LYS A 242 -23.20 0.27 34.33
C LYS A 242 -23.04 -1.19 34.74
N THR A 243 -23.90 -2.03 34.18
CA THR A 243 -24.04 -3.47 34.44
C THR A 243 -23.13 -4.31 33.52
N TRP A 244 -22.60 -5.42 34.03
CA TRP A 244 -21.59 -6.22 33.30
C TRP A 244 -21.89 -7.70 33.34
N ASN A 245 -21.88 -8.34 32.17
CA ASN A 245 -21.99 -9.79 32.02
C ASN A 245 -20.61 -10.42 31.79
N ILE A 246 -20.14 -11.19 32.77
CA ILE A 246 -18.98 -12.06 32.63
C ILE A 246 -19.48 -13.39 32.05
N ILE A 247 -19.09 -13.64 30.81
CA ILE A 247 -19.46 -14.85 30.07
C ILE A 247 -18.41 -15.93 30.36
N LEU A 248 -18.81 -16.95 31.11
CA LEU A 248 -17.90 -17.97 31.67
C LEU A 248 -18.35 -19.40 31.34
N PRO A 249 -17.91 -20.00 30.22
CA PRO A 249 -18.08 -21.43 30.00
C PRO A 249 -17.14 -22.23 30.91
N VAL A 250 -17.67 -23.23 31.61
CA VAL A 250 -16.90 -24.13 32.49
C VAL A 250 -17.10 -25.59 32.04
N CYS A 251 -16.07 -26.41 32.23
CA CYS A 251 -16.14 -27.84 31.92
C CYS A 251 -15.25 -28.65 32.86
N SER A 252 -15.78 -29.75 33.39
CA SER A 252 -15.06 -30.67 34.29
C SER A 252 -14.26 -31.74 33.55
N LYS A 253 -14.44 -31.88 32.23
CA LYS A 253 -13.76 -32.89 31.41
C LYS A 253 -13.08 -32.24 30.21
N LEU A 254 -11.76 -32.41 30.11
CA LEU A 254 -10.99 -32.01 28.92
C LEU A 254 -11.25 -33.01 27.78
N PRO A 255 -11.78 -32.58 26.61
CA PRO A 255 -11.83 -33.45 25.45
C PRO A 255 -10.47 -33.50 24.74
N VAL A 256 -9.85 -34.69 24.82
CA VAL A 256 -8.80 -35.20 23.93
C VAL A 256 -7.40 -34.61 24.18
N CYS A 257 -6.49 -35.48 24.62
CA CYS A 257 -5.04 -35.27 24.79
C CYS A 257 -4.58 -34.35 25.95
N SER A 258 -4.86 -34.77 27.19
CA SER A 258 -3.91 -34.85 28.32
C SER A 258 -4.68 -34.77 29.64
N LYS A 259 -4.72 -35.89 30.37
CA LYS A 259 -5.29 -36.11 31.72
C LYS A 259 -6.74 -35.63 31.91
N ASN A 260 -7.64 -36.56 32.26
CA ASN A 260 -8.90 -36.18 32.93
C ASN A 260 -8.54 -35.21 34.08
N GLN A 261 -8.96 -33.94 33.98
CA GLN A 261 -8.87 -33.05 35.12
C GLN A 261 -9.77 -33.67 36.20
N ASP A 262 -9.23 -33.87 37.40
CA ASP A 262 -10.04 -34.27 38.53
C ASP A 262 -11.11 -33.19 38.73
N GLY A 263 -12.38 -33.57 38.93
CA GLY A 263 -13.47 -32.63 39.14
C GLY A 263 -13.18 -31.65 40.28
N LYS A 264 -12.37 -32.09 41.25
CA LYS A 264 -11.85 -31.25 42.33
C LYS A 264 -10.92 -30.14 41.81
N ALA A 265 -10.00 -30.45 40.91
CA ALA A 265 -9.07 -29.48 40.33
C ALA A 265 -9.80 -28.43 39.47
N ALA A 266 -10.84 -28.83 38.74
CA ALA A 266 -11.68 -27.89 37.97
C ALA A 266 -12.43 -26.91 38.91
N MET A 267 -12.91 -27.39 40.07
CA MET A 267 -13.55 -26.53 41.06
C MET A 267 -12.57 -25.59 41.77
N GLU A 268 -11.35 -26.06 42.10
CA GLU A 268 -10.27 -25.23 42.68
C GLU A 268 -9.82 -24.12 41.72
N GLN A 269 -9.78 -24.42 40.43
CA GLN A 269 -9.49 -23.45 39.37
C GLN A 269 -10.58 -22.37 39.29
N LEU A 270 -11.86 -22.76 39.24
CA LEU A 270 -12.98 -21.81 39.28
C LEU A 270 -13.00 -20.97 40.55
N GLN A 271 -12.66 -21.56 41.71
CA GLN A 271 -12.54 -20.84 42.97
C GLN A 271 -11.44 -19.77 42.90
N THR A 272 -10.30 -20.08 42.26
CA THR A 272 -9.19 -19.11 42.08
C THR A 272 -9.61 -17.96 41.18
N PHE A 273 -10.32 -18.24 40.08
CA PHE A 273 -10.91 -17.21 39.22
C PHE A 273 -11.88 -16.32 40.01
N ALA A 274 -12.82 -16.91 40.74
CA ALA A 274 -13.82 -16.19 41.53
C ALA A 274 -13.18 -15.33 42.63
N SER A 275 -12.20 -15.87 43.37
CA SER A 275 -11.42 -15.11 44.35
C SER A 275 -10.72 -13.91 43.70
N SER A 276 -10.16 -14.07 42.50
CA SER A 276 -9.55 -12.94 41.78
C SER A 276 -10.55 -11.83 41.44
N ILE A 277 -11.81 -12.15 41.14
CA ILE A 277 -12.88 -11.16 40.93
C ILE A 277 -13.19 -10.42 42.23
N VAL A 278 -13.35 -11.17 43.33
CA VAL A 278 -13.64 -10.60 44.66
C VAL A 278 -12.51 -9.68 45.13
N ASP A 279 -11.25 -10.09 44.95
CA ASP A 279 -10.08 -9.34 45.40
C ASP A 279 -9.81 -8.09 44.56
N THR A 280 -10.20 -8.10 43.28
CA THR A 280 -9.90 -7.00 42.33
C THR A 280 -11.05 -6.04 42.08
N THR A 281 -12.23 -6.32 42.61
CA THR A 281 -13.45 -5.54 42.35
C THR A 281 -14.09 -5.13 43.66
N GLU A 282 -14.42 -3.84 43.82
CA GLU A 282 -15.03 -3.32 45.04
C GLU A 282 -16.46 -3.86 45.24
N PRO A 283 -16.96 -4.02 46.49
CA PRO A 283 -18.28 -4.63 46.76
C PRO A 283 -19.44 -4.03 45.97
N TYR A 284 -19.49 -2.70 45.90
CA TYR A 284 -20.49 -2.00 45.09
C TYR A 284 -20.37 -2.35 43.59
N GLU A 285 -19.16 -2.37 43.03
CA GLU A 285 -18.95 -2.72 41.63
C GLU A 285 -19.32 -4.18 41.35
N ARG A 286 -19.08 -5.10 42.30
CA ARG A 286 -19.51 -6.50 42.23
C ARG A 286 -21.02 -6.66 42.17
N SER A 287 -21.77 -5.82 42.90
CA SER A 287 -23.24 -5.83 42.82
C SER A 287 -23.80 -5.53 41.41
N LEU A 288 -22.98 -4.92 40.53
CA LEU A 288 -23.30 -4.65 39.13
C LEU A 288 -22.76 -5.72 38.16
N LEU A 289 -22.04 -6.72 38.67
CA LEU A 289 -21.56 -7.87 37.89
C LEU A 289 -22.60 -8.99 37.93
N THR A 290 -22.90 -9.54 36.75
CA THR A 290 -23.51 -10.86 36.63
C THR A 290 -22.52 -11.80 35.98
N VAL A 291 -22.28 -12.96 36.60
CA VAL A 291 -21.50 -14.05 36.04
C VAL A 291 -22.46 -15.07 35.43
N THR A 292 -22.48 -15.16 34.10
CA THR A 292 -23.28 -16.16 33.39
C THR A 292 -22.43 -17.40 33.16
N VAL A 293 -22.63 -18.40 34.02
CA VAL A 293 -21.88 -19.65 34.01
C VAL A 293 -22.53 -20.65 33.05
N GLY A 294 -21.80 -21.02 32.01
CA GLY A 294 -22.21 -22.01 31.03
C GLY A 294 -21.72 -23.40 31.38
N ILE A 295 -22.63 -24.37 31.54
CA ILE A 295 -22.31 -25.73 31.95
C ILE A 295 -22.80 -26.73 30.91
N ASP A 296 -21.96 -27.67 30.49
CA ASP A 296 -22.41 -28.77 29.63
C ASP A 296 -23.50 -29.59 30.34
N GLN A 297 -24.62 -29.86 29.66
CA GLN A 297 -25.76 -30.55 30.28
C GLN A 297 -25.40 -31.93 30.85
N VAL A 298 -24.37 -32.58 30.27
CA VAL A 298 -23.85 -33.89 30.67
C VAL A 298 -22.76 -33.83 31.75
N ASP A 299 -22.32 -32.65 32.14
CA ASP A 299 -21.31 -32.42 33.17
C ASP A 299 -21.92 -32.58 34.57
N LYS A 300 -21.84 -33.78 35.13
CA LYS A 300 -22.41 -34.08 36.46
C LYS A 300 -21.70 -33.37 37.62
N ILE A 301 -20.48 -32.88 37.41
CA ILE A 301 -19.67 -32.24 38.45
C ILE A 301 -20.15 -30.81 38.67
N PHE A 302 -20.38 -30.06 37.59
CA PHE A 302 -20.92 -28.69 37.68
C PHE A 302 -22.45 -28.64 37.63
N ASN A 303 -23.12 -29.57 36.93
CA ASN A 303 -24.58 -29.60 36.79
C ASN A 303 -25.26 -30.40 37.92
N ASN A 304 -25.03 -30.02 39.18
CA ASN A 304 -25.79 -30.51 40.33
C ASN A 304 -26.10 -29.34 41.30
N PRO A 305 -27.11 -29.49 42.19
CA PRO A 305 -27.54 -28.40 43.07
C PRO A 305 -26.45 -27.91 44.03
N GLU A 306 -25.64 -28.82 44.58
CA GLU A 306 -24.58 -28.51 45.54
C GLU A 306 -23.48 -27.68 44.90
N ALA A 307 -22.96 -28.13 43.75
CA ALA A 307 -21.94 -27.40 42.99
C ALA A 307 -22.44 -26.01 42.57
N LYS A 308 -23.70 -25.89 42.09
CA LYS A 308 -24.28 -24.58 41.75
C LYS A 308 -24.40 -23.68 42.96
N ALA A 309 -24.76 -24.20 44.13
CA ALA A 309 -24.80 -23.42 45.37
C ALA A 309 -23.40 -22.95 45.78
N SER A 310 -22.39 -23.84 45.70
CA SER A 310 -20.99 -23.49 45.95
C SER A 310 -20.52 -22.39 45.02
N ILE A 311 -20.75 -22.51 43.71
CA ILE A 311 -20.35 -21.49 42.72
C ILE A 311 -20.99 -20.14 43.04
N ARG A 312 -22.28 -20.08 43.40
CA ARG A 312 -22.92 -18.82 43.81
C ARG A 312 -22.19 -18.18 45.00
N ALA A 313 -21.82 -18.98 46.00
CA ALA A 313 -21.11 -18.48 47.16
C ALA A 313 -19.69 -17.98 46.85
N MET A 314 -19.05 -18.44 45.76
CA MET A 314 -17.70 -18.00 45.39
C MET A 314 -17.63 -16.54 44.91
N PHE A 315 -18.71 -16.01 44.35
CA PHE A 315 -18.74 -14.68 43.70
C PHE A 315 -19.33 -13.56 44.58
N ASP A 316 -19.57 -13.85 45.86
CA ASP A 316 -19.99 -12.89 46.90
C ASP A 316 -21.19 -12.02 46.44
N ASP A 317 -21.04 -10.70 46.41
CA ASP A 317 -22.09 -9.73 46.03
C ASP A 317 -22.52 -9.81 44.54
N SER A 318 -21.87 -10.63 43.71
CA SER A 318 -22.19 -10.71 42.27
C SER A 318 -23.42 -11.58 42.01
N THR A 319 -24.21 -11.23 41.00
CA THR A 319 -25.30 -12.11 40.54
C THR A 319 -24.74 -13.28 39.75
N VAL A 320 -25.17 -14.52 40.01
CA VAL A 320 -24.71 -15.69 39.25
C VAL A 320 -25.88 -16.39 38.56
N ARG A 321 -25.78 -16.53 37.24
CA ARG A 321 -26.75 -17.20 36.38
C ARG A 321 -26.15 -18.48 35.81
N PHE A 322 -26.99 -19.47 35.53
CA PHE A 322 -26.56 -20.76 34.97
C PHE A 322 -27.29 -21.03 33.66
N THR A 323 -26.53 -21.23 32.59
CA THR A 323 -27.04 -21.66 31.29
C THR A 323 -26.52 -23.06 30.98
N LEU A 324 -27.38 -23.96 30.51
CA LEU A 324 -26.98 -25.32 30.14
C LEU A 324 -26.69 -25.42 28.64
N PHE A 325 -25.54 -25.98 28.28
CA PHE A 325 -25.19 -26.25 26.89
C PHE A 325 -25.70 -27.62 26.45
N PRO A 326 -26.43 -27.70 25.32
CA PRO A 326 -26.81 -28.98 24.76
C PRO A 326 -25.56 -29.71 24.21
N PRO A 327 -25.54 -31.07 24.20
CA PRO A 327 -24.37 -31.86 23.77
C PRO A 327 -23.81 -31.49 22.39
N LYS A 328 -24.66 -30.99 21.48
CA LYS A 328 -24.27 -30.53 20.13
C LYS A 328 -23.31 -29.32 20.10
N LEU A 329 -23.16 -28.61 21.22
CA LEU A 329 -22.25 -27.47 21.36
C LEU A 329 -20.89 -27.85 21.96
N ALA A 330 -20.68 -29.11 22.36
CA ALA A 330 -19.39 -29.56 22.89
C ALA A 330 -18.22 -29.17 21.96
N GLY A 331 -17.19 -28.52 22.52
CA GLY A 331 -16.03 -28.03 21.77
C GLY A 331 -16.28 -26.82 20.85
N LYS A 332 -17.49 -26.23 20.86
CA LYS A 332 -17.86 -25.04 20.07
C LYS A 332 -17.95 -23.78 20.94
N VAL A 333 -16.83 -23.44 21.58
CA VAL A 333 -16.73 -22.34 22.56
C VAL A 333 -17.30 -21.01 22.04
N CYS A 334 -17.08 -20.66 20.77
CA CYS A 334 -17.62 -19.41 20.20
C CYS A 334 -19.16 -19.42 20.12
N SER A 335 -19.75 -20.58 19.83
CA SER A 335 -21.22 -20.75 19.86
C SER A 335 -21.77 -20.73 21.29
N MET A 336 -21.02 -21.27 22.25
CA MET A 336 -21.36 -21.21 23.67
C MET A 336 -21.35 -19.75 24.16
N TRP A 337 -20.32 -18.97 23.85
CA TRP A 337 -20.26 -17.54 24.17
C TRP A 337 -21.45 -16.77 23.61
N ASN A 338 -21.85 -17.04 22.37
CA ASN A 338 -23.05 -16.43 21.78
C ASN A 338 -24.34 -16.77 22.52
N LEU A 339 -24.46 -17.99 23.07
CA LEU A 339 -25.62 -18.39 23.85
C LEU A 339 -25.63 -17.68 25.22
N LEU A 340 -24.50 -17.65 25.90
CA LEU A 340 -24.36 -17.00 27.21
C LEU A 340 -24.59 -15.49 27.14
N ALA A 341 -24.11 -14.83 26.08
CA ALA A 341 -24.37 -13.41 25.86
C ALA A 341 -25.87 -13.11 25.73
N LYS A 342 -26.64 -14.03 25.14
CA LYS A 342 -28.09 -13.89 24.96
C LYS A 342 -28.89 -14.14 26.24
N ASP A 343 -28.38 -14.95 27.16
CA ASP A 343 -29.05 -15.23 28.45
C ASP A 343 -29.27 -13.96 29.28
N TRP A 344 -28.36 -12.99 29.13
CA TRP A 344 -28.54 -11.66 29.69
C TRP A 344 -28.01 -10.56 28.76
N ALA A 345 -28.75 -10.38 27.66
CA ALA A 345 -28.44 -9.37 26.65
C ALA A 345 -28.65 -7.91 27.12
N GLU A 346 -29.33 -7.71 28.24
CA GLU A 346 -29.62 -6.37 28.80
C GLU A 346 -28.41 -5.72 29.48
N ALA A 347 -27.34 -6.49 29.76
CA ALA A 347 -26.11 -5.95 30.34
C ALA A 347 -25.48 -4.87 29.45
N ASP A 348 -24.86 -3.86 30.05
CA ASP A 348 -24.16 -2.82 29.28
C ASP A 348 -22.87 -3.35 28.65
N PHE A 349 -22.13 -4.20 29.38
CA PHE A 349 -20.85 -4.76 28.92
C PHE A 349 -20.82 -6.28 28.95
N PHE A 350 -20.05 -6.85 28.01
CA PHE A 350 -19.81 -8.28 27.88
C PHE A 350 -18.32 -8.53 27.80
N VAL A 351 -17.83 -9.44 28.64
CA VAL A 351 -16.45 -9.94 28.59
C VAL A 351 -16.46 -11.45 28.52
N LEU A 352 -15.71 -12.00 27.58
CA LEU A 352 -15.48 -13.44 27.45
C LEU A 352 -14.30 -13.78 28.36
N LEU A 353 -14.49 -14.61 29.38
CA LEU A 353 -13.40 -15.06 30.27
C LEU A 353 -13.39 -16.59 30.37
N GLY A 354 -12.20 -17.16 30.51
CA GLY A 354 -12.00 -18.56 30.87
C GLY A 354 -11.98 -18.74 32.39
N ASP A 355 -12.28 -19.95 32.86
CA ASP A 355 -12.16 -20.35 34.27
C ASP A 355 -10.71 -20.42 34.77
N ASP A 356 -9.75 -20.34 33.86
CA ASP A 356 -8.30 -20.32 34.09
C ASP A 356 -7.66 -18.94 34.06
N VAL A 357 -8.50 -17.89 34.01
CA VAL A 357 -8.05 -16.51 34.08
C VAL A 357 -7.84 -16.11 35.54
N THR A 358 -6.88 -15.25 35.80
CA THR A 358 -6.73 -14.57 37.09
C THR A 358 -6.56 -13.08 36.86
N LEU A 359 -7.48 -12.27 37.39
CA LEU A 359 -7.35 -10.81 37.36
C LEU A 359 -6.30 -10.36 38.38
N CYS A 360 -5.43 -9.44 37.98
CA CYS A 360 -4.26 -9.07 38.78
C CYS A 360 -4.42 -7.77 39.55
N ASN A 361 -5.21 -6.82 39.03
CA ASN A 361 -5.18 -5.43 39.50
C ASN A 361 -6.58 -4.94 39.87
N LYS A 362 -6.66 -4.15 40.94
CA LYS A 362 -7.92 -3.53 41.39
C LYS A 362 -8.45 -2.46 40.43
N GLY A 363 -9.77 -2.34 40.37
CA GLY A 363 -10.45 -1.27 39.63
C GLY A 363 -10.38 -1.40 38.11
N TRP A 364 -10.15 -2.61 37.60
CA TRP A 364 -10.13 -2.93 36.17
C TRP A 364 -11.44 -2.51 35.46
N LYS A 365 -12.60 -2.72 36.11
CA LYS A 365 -13.93 -2.38 35.57
C LYS A 365 -14.04 -0.89 35.27
N ALA A 366 -13.87 -0.03 36.27
CA ALA A 366 -13.90 1.43 36.11
C ALA A 366 -12.84 1.96 35.13
N ARG A 367 -11.72 1.27 34.94
CA ARG A 367 -10.69 1.64 33.95
C ARG A 367 -11.16 1.36 32.53
N ILE A 368 -11.71 0.17 32.28
CA ILE A 368 -12.25 -0.19 30.97
C ILE A 368 -13.42 0.74 30.59
N GLU A 369 -14.33 1.03 31.53
CA GLU A 369 -15.44 1.95 31.27
C GLU A 369 -14.95 3.35 30.85
N ARG A 370 -13.89 3.85 31.50
CA ARG A 370 -13.27 5.13 31.12
C ARG A 370 -12.66 5.10 29.71
N ARG A 371 -12.15 3.96 29.26
CA ARG A 371 -11.67 3.82 27.87
C ARG A 371 -12.83 3.89 26.89
N PHE A 372 -13.96 3.26 27.18
CA PHE A 372 -15.17 3.42 26.37
C PHE A 372 -15.66 4.88 26.35
N ASP A 373 -15.65 5.56 27.49
CA ASP A 373 -16.02 6.98 27.57
C ASP A 373 -15.07 7.86 26.73
N ALA A 374 -13.76 7.59 26.75
CA ALA A 374 -12.77 8.33 25.95
C ALA A 374 -12.88 8.06 24.44
N LEU A 375 -13.34 6.87 24.05
CA LEU A 375 -13.53 6.50 22.64
C LEU A 375 -14.85 7.02 22.06
N ALA A 376 -15.76 7.49 22.92
CA ALA A 376 -17.06 8.05 22.52
C ALA A 376 -16.94 9.37 21.72
N ASP A 377 -15.77 10.02 21.79
CA ASP A 377 -15.45 11.19 20.97
C ASP A 377 -15.21 10.83 19.49
N THR A 378 -14.89 9.56 19.20
CA THR A 378 -14.57 9.07 17.85
C THR A 378 -15.73 8.34 17.20
N MET A 379 -16.47 7.53 17.97
CA MET A 379 -17.61 6.72 17.52
C MET A 379 -18.74 6.81 18.53
N PRO A 380 -20.01 6.53 18.15
CA PRO A 380 -21.10 6.45 19.09
C PRO A 380 -20.75 5.55 20.29
N TYR A 381 -21.07 6.01 21.50
CA TYR A 381 -20.74 5.33 22.76
C TYR A 381 -21.06 3.84 22.69
N GLY A 382 -20.06 2.97 22.85
CA GLY A 382 -20.21 1.50 22.81
C GLY A 382 -19.88 0.84 21.47
N ASP A 383 -19.71 1.60 20.38
CA ASP A 383 -19.12 1.09 19.13
C ASP A 383 -17.58 1.06 19.24
N ALA A 384 -17.11 0.28 20.21
CA ALA A 384 -15.71 0.17 20.60
C ALA A 384 -15.39 -1.20 21.20
N CYS A 385 -14.09 -1.49 21.34
CA CYS A 385 -13.56 -2.70 21.94
C CYS A 385 -12.38 -2.37 22.85
N VAL A 386 -12.38 -2.89 24.07
CA VAL A 386 -11.28 -2.68 25.02
C VAL A 386 -10.75 -4.02 25.48
N ALA A 387 -9.49 -4.31 25.19
CA ALA A 387 -8.82 -5.55 25.60
C ALA A 387 -8.08 -5.39 26.93
N PHE A 388 -8.06 -6.46 27.72
CA PHE A 388 -7.18 -6.57 28.88
C PHE A 388 -5.73 -6.69 28.44
N GLN A 389 -4.82 -6.29 29.32
CA GLN A 389 -3.40 -6.63 29.18
C GLN A 389 -3.16 -8.02 29.75
N ASP A 390 -3.05 -9.02 28.88
CA ASP A 390 -2.63 -10.37 29.28
C ASP A 390 -1.11 -10.41 29.48
N LEU A 391 -0.70 -10.75 30.69
CA LEU A 391 0.71 -10.84 31.10
C LEU A 391 1.36 -12.16 30.68
N THR A 392 0.57 -13.13 30.22
CA THR A 392 1.02 -14.45 29.73
C THR A 392 1.05 -14.54 28.21
N ALA A 393 0.40 -13.62 27.50
CA ALA A 393 0.42 -13.55 26.05
C ALA A 393 1.61 -12.73 25.50
N PRO A 394 2.07 -13.00 24.27
CA PRO A 394 2.99 -12.13 23.55
C PRO A 394 2.48 -10.68 23.53
N PRO A 395 3.38 -9.69 23.67
CA PRO A 395 3.00 -8.28 23.70
C PRO A 395 2.07 -7.88 22.55
N GLY A 396 0.95 -7.23 22.89
CA GLY A 396 -0.04 -6.74 21.94
C GLY A 396 -1.00 -7.80 21.38
N CYS A 397 -1.03 -9.01 21.92
CA CYS A 397 -2.08 -9.99 21.62
C CYS A 397 -3.42 -9.55 22.23
N PRO A 398 -4.48 -9.28 21.44
CA PRO A 398 -5.75 -8.81 21.98
C PRO A 398 -6.58 -9.99 22.49
N THR A 399 -6.30 -10.42 23.72
CA THR A 399 -7.03 -11.48 24.42
C THR A 399 -8.10 -10.91 25.31
N PHE A 400 -9.23 -11.62 25.42
CA PHE A 400 -10.37 -11.26 26.28
C PHE A 400 -10.93 -9.83 26.04
N PRO A 401 -11.26 -9.44 24.80
CA PRO A 401 -11.84 -8.13 24.52
C PRO A 401 -13.21 -7.95 25.18
N VAL A 402 -13.43 -6.75 25.72
CA VAL A 402 -14.72 -6.29 26.23
C VAL A 402 -15.46 -5.55 25.11
N VAL A 403 -16.74 -5.86 24.95
CA VAL A 403 -17.66 -5.17 24.03
C VAL A 403 -18.89 -4.66 24.77
N HIS A 404 -19.49 -3.58 24.26
CA HIS A 404 -20.72 -3.01 24.80
C HIS A 404 -21.97 -3.65 24.18
N ARG A 405 -23.13 -3.51 24.83
CA ARG A 405 -24.45 -4.01 24.37
C ARG A 405 -24.79 -3.67 22.91
N ARG A 406 -24.36 -2.49 22.46
CA ARG A 406 -24.52 -2.05 21.07
C ARG A 406 -23.94 -3.02 20.05
N HIS A 407 -22.88 -3.74 20.40
CA HIS A 407 -22.36 -4.81 19.55
C HIS A 407 -23.43 -5.88 19.32
N LEU A 408 -24.06 -6.36 20.39
CA LEU A 408 -25.16 -7.34 20.29
C LEU A 408 -26.39 -6.78 19.59
N GLU A 409 -26.74 -5.51 19.81
CA GLU A 409 -27.86 -4.86 19.11
C GLU A 409 -27.63 -4.82 17.59
N ARG A 410 -26.38 -4.60 17.14
CA ARG A 410 -26.01 -4.58 15.72
C ARG A 410 -25.93 -5.96 15.08
N PHE A 411 -25.27 -6.91 15.76
CA PHE A 411 -24.91 -8.20 15.17
C PHE A 411 -25.82 -9.36 15.60
N GLY A 412 -26.60 -9.19 16.66
CA GLY A 412 -27.42 -10.24 17.29
C GLY A 412 -26.64 -11.33 18.04
N THR A 413 -25.31 -11.34 17.93
CA THR A 413 -24.38 -12.31 18.55
C THR A 413 -23.02 -11.64 18.77
N ILE A 414 -22.21 -12.13 19.71
CA ILE A 414 -20.84 -11.62 19.93
C ILE A 414 -19.91 -12.02 18.77
N LEU A 415 -20.02 -13.24 18.29
CA LEU A 415 -19.19 -13.76 17.21
C LEU A 415 -20.06 -14.28 16.06
N PRO A 416 -19.66 -14.06 14.79
CA PRO A 416 -20.31 -14.67 13.65
C PRO A 416 -20.37 -16.22 13.76
N PRO A 417 -21.42 -16.88 13.22
CA PRO A 417 -21.62 -18.33 13.36
C PRO A 417 -20.52 -19.20 12.72
N GLN A 418 -19.67 -18.60 11.88
CA GLN A 418 -18.51 -19.28 11.29
C GLN A 418 -17.47 -19.61 12.36
N PHE A 419 -17.39 -18.84 13.46
CA PHE A 419 -16.45 -19.08 14.56
C PHE A 419 -16.84 -20.32 15.36
N VAL A 420 -15.89 -21.25 15.50
CA VAL A 420 -16.10 -22.50 16.24
C VAL A 420 -15.49 -22.41 17.63
N ASN A 421 -14.17 -22.27 17.74
CA ASN A 421 -13.47 -22.33 19.02
C ASN A 421 -12.16 -21.52 19.10
N GLN A 422 -11.86 -20.70 18.09
CA GLN A 422 -10.68 -19.83 18.09
C GLN A 422 -10.85 -18.62 17.18
N GLY A 423 -10.06 -17.58 17.44
CA GLY A 423 -9.98 -16.36 16.62
C GLY A 423 -11.01 -15.28 16.94
N GLY A 424 -11.91 -15.51 17.91
CA GLY A 424 -12.94 -14.55 18.30
C GLY A 424 -12.36 -13.25 18.85
N ASP A 425 -11.44 -13.36 19.80
CA ASP A 425 -10.80 -12.21 20.45
C ASP A 425 -10.09 -11.26 19.45
N PRO A 426 -9.15 -11.75 18.60
CA PRO A 426 -8.51 -10.87 17.62
C PRO A 426 -9.46 -10.38 16.54
N PHE A 427 -10.56 -11.08 16.26
CA PHE A 427 -11.59 -10.60 15.34
C PHE A 427 -12.33 -9.38 15.90
N LEU A 428 -12.80 -9.45 17.15
CA LEU A 428 -13.51 -8.35 17.80
C LEU A 428 -12.62 -7.11 17.91
N PHE A 429 -11.37 -7.30 18.31
CA PHE A 429 -10.41 -6.21 18.39
C PHE A 429 -10.14 -5.61 17.01
N GLU A 430 -9.94 -6.42 15.98
CA GLU A 430 -9.67 -5.90 14.63
C GLU A 430 -10.89 -5.21 14.01
N LEU A 431 -12.11 -5.66 14.30
CA LEU A 431 -13.35 -5.03 13.82
C LEU A 431 -13.39 -3.54 14.19
N TYR A 432 -13.26 -3.21 15.46
CA TYR A 432 -13.34 -1.82 15.92
C TYR A 432 -12.06 -1.02 15.67
N ARG A 433 -10.92 -1.69 15.44
CA ARG A 433 -9.68 -1.03 15.01
C ARG A 433 -9.85 -0.32 13.67
N ASN A 434 -10.69 -0.85 12.78
CA ASN A 434 -11.01 -0.21 11.50
C ASN A 434 -11.71 1.16 11.66
N PHE A 435 -12.13 1.52 12.88
CA PHE A 435 -12.76 2.81 13.23
C PHE A 435 -11.96 3.59 14.28
N GLY A 436 -10.77 3.10 14.65
CA GLY A 436 -9.93 3.72 15.68
C GLY A 436 -10.43 3.53 17.11
N THR A 437 -11.39 2.62 17.35
CA THR A 437 -12.03 2.41 18.66
C THR A 437 -11.72 1.06 19.28
N SER A 438 -10.52 0.54 19.03
CA SER A 438 -9.96 -0.62 19.74
C SER A 438 -8.69 -0.25 20.50
N VAL A 439 -8.67 -0.49 21.81
CA VAL A 439 -7.53 -0.15 22.68
C VAL A 439 -7.27 -1.23 23.73
N PHE A 440 -6.04 -1.26 24.25
CA PHE A 440 -5.72 -2.01 25.46
C PHE A 440 -5.88 -1.11 26.68
N GLU A 441 -6.40 -1.67 27.78
CA GLU A 441 -6.30 -1.04 29.09
C GLU A 441 -5.12 -1.65 29.85
N THR A 442 -3.99 -0.96 29.85
CA THR A 442 -2.71 -1.46 30.37
C THR A 442 -2.72 -1.74 31.86
N GLU A 443 -3.62 -1.12 32.63
CA GLU A 443 -3.76 -1.37 34.07
C GLU A 443 -4.84 -2.41 34.40
N ALA A 444 -5.68 -2.80 33.44
CA ALA A 444 -6.58 -3.95 33.57
C ALA A 444 -5.82 -5.21 33.12
N GLN A 445 -5.11 -5.81 34.06
CA GLN A 445 -4.19 -6.92 33.81
C GLN A 445 -4.76 -8.25 34.24
N LEU A 446 -4.45 -9.29 33.46
CA LEU A 446 -4.81 -10.67 33.76
C LEU A 446 -3.67 -11.64 33.41
N LYS A 447 -3.78 -12.87 33.93
CA LYS A 447 -2.96 -14.03 33.54
C LYS A 447 -3.86 -15.15 33.07
N ASN A 448 -3.45 -15.87 32.03
CA ASN A 448 -4.16 -17.03 31.49
C ASN A 448 -3.36 -18.31 31.74
N GLY A 449 -3.97 -19.31 32.41
CA GLY A 449 -3.32 -20.56 32.80
C GLY A 449 -3.26 -21.62 31.70
N VAL A 450 -4.38 -22.29 31.43
CA VAL A 450 -4.44 -23.59 30.68
C VAL A 450 -4.90 -23.39 29.22
N GLY A 451 -5.49 -22.26 28.89
CA GLY A 451 -6.01 -21.91 27.56
C GLY A 451 -5.06 -21.08 26.70
N GLY A 452 -3.82 -20.86 27.15
CA GLY A 452 -2.82 -20.03 26.48
C GLY A 452 -2.09 -20.69 25.30
N PHE A 453 -0.81 -20.37 25.14
CA PHE A 453 0.07 -20.85 24.06
C PHE A 453 0.51 -22.32 24.21
N GLU A 454 -0.01 -23.03 25.21
CA GLU A 454 0.21 -24.46 25.44
C GLU A 454 -0.75 -25.33 24.61
N GLU A 455 -0.70 -26.67 24.80
CA GLU A 455 -1.60 -27.60 24.09
C GLU A 455 -3.08 -27.29 24.42
N PRO A 456 -3.92 -27.04 23.41
CA PRO A 456 -5.29 -26.60 23.64
C PRO A 456 -6.17 -27.71 24.22
N ARG A 457 -7.18 -27.32 25.02
CA ARG A 457 -8.20 -28.22 25.59
C ARG A 457 -9.08 -28.92 24.53
N TYR A 458 -8.93 -28.60 23.24
CA TYR A 458 -9.74 -29.11 22.14
C TYR A 458 -9.05 -28.91 20.79
N ASP A 459 -9.45 -29.69 19.77
CA ASP A 459 -9.00 -29.53 18.39
C ASP A 459 -9.31 -28.13 17.86
N ARG A 460 -8.27 -27.34 17.62
CA ARG A 460 -8.36 -25.97 17.09
C ARG A 460 -8.92 -25.99 15.67
N ARG A 461 -10.09 -25.37 15.45
CA ARG A 461 -10.70 -25.22 14.12
C ARG A 461 -10.54 -23.81 13.59
N ALA A 462 -9.63 -23.62 12.65
CA ALA A 462 -9.27 -22.29 12.16
C ALA A 462 -10.36 -21.75 11.24
N VAL A 463 -10.79 -20.53 11.52
CA VAL A 463 -11.68 -19.78 10.65
C VAL A 463 -10.86 -18.68 10.01
N ASN A 464 -10.98 -18.58 8.69
CA ASN A 464 -10.29 -17.53 7.98
C ASN A 464 -11.08 -16.21 8.04
N TRP A 465 -11.16 -15.64 9.24
CA TRP A 465 -12.00 -14.50 9.54
C TRP A 465 -11.46 -13.18 8.97
N LYS A 466 -10.14 -13.06 8.80
CA LYS A 466 -9.48 -11.86 8.27
C LYS A 466 -9.92 -11.51 6.84
N GLY A 467 -10.60 -12.40 6.12
CA GLY A 467 -11.11 -12.15 4.76
C GLY A 467 -12.52 -11.53 4.76
N ARG A 468 -13.43 -12.22 4.08
CA ARG A 468 -14.83 -11.80 3.88
C ARG A 468 -15.60 -11.57 5.19
N VAL A 469 -15.34 -12.37 6.23
CA VAL A 469 -16.04 -12.26 7.52
C VAL A 469 -15.78 -10.91 8.18
N LEU A 470 -14.52 -10.49 8.29
CA LEU A 470 -14.16 -9.17 8.80
C LEU A 470 -14.69 -8.06 7.91
N ALA A 471 -14.55 -8.17 6.58
CA ALA A 471 -15.05 -7.15 5.66
C ALA A 471 -16.57 -6.92 5.80
N GLN A 472 -17.35 -8.00 5.94
CA GLN A 472 -18.79 -7.91 6.16
C GLN A 472 -19.13 -7.31 7.53
N ALA A 473 -18.40 -7.68 8.59
CA ALA A 473 -18.61 -7.10 9.91
C ALA A 473 -18.30 -5.59 9.93
N VAL A 474 -17.22 -5.17 9.26
CA VAL A 474 -16.87 -3.75 9.09
C VAL A 474 -17.99 -3.00 8.36
N SER A 475 -18.55 -3.55 7.28
CA SER A 475 -19.63 -2.88 6.53
C SER A 475 -20.94 -2.71 7.32
N VAL A 476 -21.14 -3.46 8.41
CA VAL A 476 -22.31 -3.30 9.31
C VAL A 476 -22.12 -2.13 10.28
N VAL A 477 -20.87 -1.81 10.62
CA VAL A 477 -20.53 -0.69 11.52
C VAL A 477 -20.32 0.60 10.74
N GLU A 478 -19.78 0.50 9.53
CA GLU A 478 -19.50 1.62 8.64
C GLU A 478 -20.78 2.39 8.27
N SER A 479 -20.69 3.72 8.36
CA SER A 479 -21.75 4.65 7.95
C SER A 479 -21.12 5.97 7.52
N ASP A 480 -21.89 6.85 6.86
CA ASP A 480 -21.39 8.15 6.38
C ASP A 480 -20.85 9.03 7.53
N ASP A 481 -21.44 8.93 8.72
CA ASP A 481 -21.03 9.66 9.93
C ASP A 481 -19.89 8.97 10.70
N THR A 482 -19.56 7.73 10.34
CA THR A 482 -18.53 6.91 11.00
C THR A 482 -17.63 6.24 9.97
N PRO A 483 -16.83 7.03 9.23
CA PRO A 483 -16.04 6.50 8.13
C PRO A 483 -14.93 5.60 8.67
N LYS A 484 -14.68 4.54 7.90
CA LYS A 484 -13.57 3.61 8.16
C LYS A 484 -12.23 4.33 8.07
N LEU A 485 -11.32 4.05 9.01
CA LEU A 485 -9.93 4.49 8.92
C LEU A 485 -9.20 3.80 7.75
N PRO A 486 -8.32 4.54 7.03
CA PRO A 486 -7.33 3.92 6.16
C PRO A 486 -6.51 2.91 6.95
N SER A 487 -6.36 1.70 6.42
CA SER A 487 -5.67 0.62 7.11
C SER A 487 -4.62 0.00 6.20
N ILE A 488 -3.36 0.07 6.65
CA ILE A 488 -2.17 -0.41 5.94
C ILE A 488 -1.33 -1.26 6.90
N ASP A 489 -1.05 -2.50 6.55
CA ASP A 489 -0.03 -3.28 7.24
C ASP A 489 1.25 -3.30 6.39
N VAL A 490 2.38 -2.92 6.97
CA VAL A 490 3.71 -2.98 6.35
C VAL A 490 4.32 -4.35 6.61
N VAL A 491 4.70 -5.06 5.55
CA VAL A 491 5.35 -6.38 5.62
C VAL A 491 6.79 -6.25 5.12
N VAL A 492 7.74 -6.61 5.98
CA VAL A 492 9.18 -6.54 5.70
C VAL A 492 9.79 -7.94 5.84
N PRO A 493 9.95 -8.69 4.74
CA PRO A 493 10.71 -9.94 4.79
C PRO A 493 12.20 -9.63 4.97
N THR A 494 12.85 -10.28 5.94
CA THR A 494 14.28 -10.10 6.19
C THR A 494 15.01 -11.43 6.30
N TYR A 495 16.07 -11.56 5.50
CA TYR A 495 17.05 -12.64 5.60
C TYR A 495 18.34 -12.17 6.30
N ARG A 496 18.66 -10.87 6.14
CA ARG A 496 19.90 -10.25 6.63
C ARG A 496 19.79 -9.76 8.08
N CYS A 497 18.57 -9.60 8.58
CA CYS A 497 18.28 -9.12 9.93
C CYS A 497 18.99 -7.79 10.28
N ASP A 498 19.21 -6.91 9.30
CA ASP A 498 19.92 -5.64 9.51
C ASP A 498 19.03 -4.65 10.27
N VAL A 499 19.22 -4.60 11.59
CA VAL A 499 18.46 -3.75 12.50
C VAL A 499 18.54 -2.26 12.16
N ARG A 500 19.57 -1.79 11.44
CA ARG A 500 19.72 -0.37 11.06
C ARG A 500 18.65 0.07 10.08
N PHE A 501 18.30 -0.78 9.12
CA PHE A 501 17.24 -0.51 8.15
C PHE A 501 15.87 -0.83 8.72
N LEU A 502 15.74 -1.99 9.39
CA LEU A 502 14.47 -2.39 10.02
C LEU A 502 13.97 -1.34 11.01
N THR A 503 14.87 -0.74 11.81
CA THR A 503 14.51 0.34 12.76
C THR A 503 13.93 1.56 12.04
N LYS A 504 14.49 1.95 10.87
CA LYS A 504 13.97 3.08 10.08
C LYS A 504 12.58 2.77 9.51
N ILE A 505 12.36 1.55 9.04
CA ILE A 505 11.08 1.13 8.51
C ILE A 505 10.01 1.11 9.62
N VAL A 506 10.30 0.49 10.76
CA VAL A 506 9.36 0.47 11.90
C VAL A 506 9.32 1.80 12.68
N ALA A 507 10.07 2.82 12.26
CA ALA A 507 9.91 4.17 12.80
C ALA A 507 8.86 4.99 12.03
N LEU A 508 8.41 4.52 10.86
CA LEU A 508 7.41 5.22 10.05
C LEU A 508 6.11 5.46 10.82
N ARG A 509 5.54 6.65 10.66
CA ARG A 509 4.25 7.06 11.21
C ARG A 509 3.46 7.78 10.13
N ALA A 510 2.14 7.61 10.14
CA ALA A 510 1.25 8.41 9.32
C ALA A 510 0.94 9.72 10.06
N SER A 511 0.87 10.84 9.33
CA SER A 511 0.45 12.14 9.89
C SER A 511 -1.07 12.26 10.01
N THR A 512 -1.83 11.32 9.43
CA THR A 512 -3.29 11.29 9.45
C THR A 512 -3.83 10.07 10.21
N PRO A 513 -5.00 10.19 10.88
CA PRO A 513 -5.62 9.07 11.59
C PRO A 513 -5.75 7.84 10.68
N SER A 514 -5.05 6.78 11.05
CA SER A 514 -4.96 5.55 10.25
C SER A 514 -4.57 4.37 11.14
N ALA A 515 -4.85 3.16 10.65
CA ALA A 515 -4.50 1.92 11.32
C ALA A 515 -3.28 1.29 10.66
N VAL A 516 -2.11 1.38 11.29
CA VAL A 516 -0.83 0.92 10.73
C VAL A 516 -0.19 -0.18 11.58
N ARG A 517 0.26 -1.29 10.99
CA ARG A 517 1.12 -2.27 11.69
C ARG A 517 2.33 -2.63 10.86
N PHE A 518 3.33 -3.18 11.53
CA PHE A 518 4.55 -3.67 10.93
C PHE A 518 4.71 -5.15 11.26
N PHE A 519 4.98 -5.94 10.24
CA PHE A 519 5.31 -7.35 10.34
C PHE A 519 6.71 -7.57 9.76
N VAL A 520 7.68 -7.74 10.65
CA VAL A 520 9.05 -8.13 10.26
C VAL A 520 9.09 -9.66 10.19
N ILE A 521 9.19 -10.20 8.98
CA ILE A 521 9.19 -11.65 8.74
C ILE A 521 10.63 -12.12 8.61
N VAL A 522 11.16 -12.78 9.63
CA VAL A 522 12.53 -13.29 9.65
C VAL A 522 12.59 -14.64 8.94
N ASP A 523 13.15 -14.65 7.73
CA ASP A 523 13.32 -15.84 6.90
C ASP A 523 14.65 -16.59 7.20
N ASN A 524 15.51 -16.02 8.04
CA ASN A 524 16.71 -16.67 8.53
C ASN A 524 16.65 -16.91 10.05
N PRO A 525 16.00 -18.01 10.52
CA PRO A 525 15.83 -18.27 11.94
C PRO A 525 17.13 -18.52 12.71
N LEU A 526 18.25 -18.73 12.01
CA LEU A 526 19.57 -18.98 12.60
C LEU A 526 20.50 -17.77 12.52
N HIS A 527 19.98 -16.58 12.15
CA HIS A 527 20.81 -15.39 12.02
C HIS A 527 21.35 -14.92 13.39
N PRO A 528 22.63 -14.53 13.52
CA PRO A 528 23.21 -14.08 14.79
C PRO A 528 22.47 -12.91 15.45
N ASP A 529 21.96 -11.98 14.64
CA ASP A 529 21.25 -10.78 15.12
C ASP A 529 19.75 -11.00 15.39
N LEU A 530 19.26 -12.26 15.43
CA LEU A 530 17.84 -12.55 15.63
C LEU A 530 17.27 -11.88 16.90
N ASP A 531 18.00 -11.93 18.00
CA ASP A 531 17.56 -11.33 19.27
C ASP A 531 17.47 -9.81 19.18
N ALA A 532 18.33 -9.17 18.39
CA ALA A 532 18.26 -7.74 18.13
C ALA A 532 17.01 -7.38 17.31
N VAL A 533 16.66 -8.21 16.31
CA VAL A 533 15.42 -8.04 15.54
C VAL A 533 14.19 -8.26 16.42
N ARG A 534 14.18 -9.27 17.30
CA ARG A 534 13.06 -9.54 18.23
C ARG A 534 12.75 -8.33 19.13
N LYS A 535 13.76 -7.55 19.51
CA LYS A 535 13.60 -6.33 20.32
C LYS A 535 12.88 -5.19 19.58
N LEU A 536 12.69 -5.29 18.26
CA LEU A 536 11.86 -4.34 17.51
C LEU A 536 10.36 -4.53 17.77
N ALA A 537 9.93 -5.68 18.29
CA ALA A 537 8.53 -5.91 18.61
C ALA A 537 8.04 -4.92 19.67
N THR A 538 6.87 -4.32 19.44
CA THR A 538 6.29 -3.33 20.36
C THR A 538 4.95 -3.82 20.90
N PRO A 539 4.52 -3.34 22.08
CA PRO A 539 3.11 -3.42 22.45
C PRO A 539 2.26 -2.60 21.48
N TRP A 540 0.94 -2.71 21.64
CA TRP A 540 0.00 -1.87 20.90
C TRP A 540 -0.04 -0.47 21.49
N ALA A 541 0.14 0.57 20.66
CA ALA A 541 0.02 1.97 21.04
C ALA A 541 -0.47 2.77 19.85
N ASP A 542 -1.41 3.70 20.00
CA ASP A 542 -1.86 4.64 18.95
C ASP A 542 -2.20 3.99 17.58
N ASN A 543 -2.92 2.86 17.58
CA ASN A 543 -3.21 2.04 16.39
C ASN A 543 -1.99 1.59 15.58
N TYR A 544 -0.84 1.55 16.27
CA TYR A 544 0.48 1.20 15.80
C TYR A 544 1.01 -0.03 16.56
N ARG A 545 1.66 -0.96 15.84
CA ARG A 545 2.35 -2.11 16.43
C ARG A 545 3.40 -2.69 15.50
N VAL A 546 4.52 -3.14 16.08
CA VAL A 546 5.51 -3.99 15.41
C VAL A 546 5.40 -5.43 15.91
N SER A 547 5.28 -6.37 14.98
CA SER A 547 5.34 -7.81 15.24
C SER A 547 6.52 -8.43 14.50
N VAL A 548 7.28 -9.27 15.19
CA VAL A 548 8.40 -10.02 14.61
C VAL A 548 7.99 -11.48 14.52
N VAL A 549 7.95 -12.01 13.30
CA VAL A 549 7.53 -13.38 13.01
C VAL A 549 8.72 -14.14 12.44
N VAL A 550 9.14 -15.21 13.12
CA VAL A 550 10.30 -15.99 12.73
C VAL A 550 9.85 -17.26 12.02
N MET A 551 10.31 -17.45 10.79
CA MET A 551 9.98 -18.63 10.00
C MET A 551 10.73 -19.86 10.50
N ALA A 552 10.14 -21.04 10.33
CA ALA A 552 10.79 -22.30 10.77
C ALA A 552 12.07 -22.63 9.99
N ARG A 553 12.19 -22.15 8.75
CA ARG A 553 13.33 -22.32 7.86
C ARG A 553 13.31 -21.26 6.77
N ASN A 554 14.44 -21.05 6.09
CA ASN A 554 14.54 -20.21 4.90
C ASN A 554 13.65 -20.75 3.76
N GLY A 555 12.54 -20.06 3.54
CA GLY A 555 11.60 -20.26 2.44
C GLY A 555 11.86 -19.37 1.22
N GLY A 556 12.61 -18.27 1.37
CA GLY A 556 12.83 -17.27 0.34
C GLY A 556 11.75 -16.19 0.30
N ALA A 557 11.97 -15.18 -0.55
CA ALA A 557 11.18 -13.95 -0.59
C ALA A 557 9.67 -14.18 -0.76
N SER A 558 9.24 -14.99 -1.74
CA SER A 558 7.81 -15.29 -1.97
C SER A 558 7.14 -15.92 -0.76
N VAL A 559 7.81 -16.88 -0.10
CA VAL A 559 7.25 -17.59 1.07
C VAL A 559 7.18 -16.65 2.28
N ALA A 560 8.20 -15.82 2.50
CA ALA A 560 8.21 -14.84 3.57
C ALA A 560 7.14 -13.77 3.40
N ARG A 561 6.95 -13.24 2.17
CA ARG A 561 5.87 -12.30 1.86
C ARG A 561 4.49 -12.93 2.04
N ASN A 562 4.31 -14.17 1.60
CA ASN A 562 3.08 -14.92 1.82
C ASN A 562 2.79 -15.15 3.31
N ARG A 563 3.82 -15.42 4.12
CA ARG A 563 3.66 -15.50 5.58
C ARG A 563 3.22 -14.16 6.14
N GLY A 564 3.80 -13.05 5.68
CA GLY A 564 3.33 -11.71 6.02
C GLY A 564 1.85 -11.51 5.69
N LEU A 565 1.42 -11.86 4.48
CA LEU A 565 0.00 -11.78 4.06
C LEU A 565 -0.95 -12.54 5.01
N ASP A 566 -0.52 -13.68 5.58
CA ASP A 566 -1.31 -14.44 6.56
C ASP A 566 -1.47 -13.71 7.91
N GLU A 567 -0.48 -12.91 8.29
CA GLU A 567 -0.53 -12.12 9.53
C GLU A 567 -1.40 -10.88 9.38
N THR A 568 -1.39 -10.25 8.21
CA THR A 568 -2.12 -9.01 7.95
C THR A 568 -3.64 -9.16 8.00
N SER A 569 -4.31 -8.12 8.48
CA SER A 569 -5.76 -7.95 8.45
C SER A 569 -6.20 -6.59 7.91
N ALA A 570 -5.24 -5.70 7.62
CA ALA A 570 -5.50 -4.41 7.01
C ALA A 570 -6.19 -4.51 5.64
N SER A 571 -6.72 -3.38 5.17
CA SER A 571 -7.31 -3.32 3.83
C SER A 571 -6.23 -3.39 2.74
N PHE A 572 -5.10 -2.76 3.01
CA PHE A 572 -3.92 -2.77 2.14
C PHE A 572 -2.69 -3.32 2.87
N VAL A 573 -1.78 -3.92 2.11
CA VAL A 573 -0.49 -4.42 2.57
C VAL A 573 0.61 -3.72 1.77
N LEU A 574 1.50 -3.02 2.47
CA LEU A 574 2.68 -2.40 1.89
C LEU A 574 3.89 -3.32 2.08
N PHE A 575 4.44 -3.82 0.99
CA PHE A 575 5.72 -4.52 1.00
C PHE A 575 6.87 -3.52 0.92
N LEU A 576 7.84 -3.69 1.81
CA LEU A 576 9.14 -3.02 1.78
C LEU A 576 10.24 -4.08 1.91
N ASP A 577 11.33 -3.92 1.16
CA ASP A 577 12.51 -4.79 1.33
C ASP A 577 13.28 -4.39 2.61
N ASP A 578 14.10 -5.31 3.16
CA ASP A 578 14.75 -5.12 4.46
C ASP A 578 15.93 -4.13 4.45
N ASP A 579 16.34 -3.65 3.28
CA ASP A 579 17.48 -2.78 3.05
C ASP A 579 17.10 -1.41 2.48
N VAL A 580 15.80 -1.09 2.35
CA VAL A 580 15.36 0.23 1.87
C VAL A 580 15.36 1.28 2.97
N VAL A 581 15.55 2.53 2.58
CA VAL A 581 15.33 3.71 3.42
C VAL A 581 14.07 4.41 2.94
N PRO A 582 12.93 4.27 3.64
CA PRO A 582 11.71 4.95 3.24
C PRO A 582 11.76 6.46 3.56
N HIS A 583 11.13 7.27 2.73
CA HIS A 583 10.83 8.66 3.08
C HIS A 583 9.84 8.70 4.25
N SER A 584 9.92 9.71 5.13
CA SER A 584 9.04 9.83 6.31
C SER A 584 7.56 9.78 5.95
N ASP A 585 7.23 10.35 4.79
CA ASP A 585 5.85 10.55 4.33
C ASP A 585 5.33 9.40 3.45
N VAL A 586 6.08 8.28 3.31
CA VAL A 586 5.69 7.17 2.43
C VAL A 586 4.30 6.62 2.76
N LEU A 587 3.96 6.54 4.05
CA LEU A 587 2.65 6.06 4.51
C LEU A 587 1.55 7.04 4.12
N ASP A 588 1.77 8.34 4.30
CA ASP A 588 0.79 9.38 3.95
C ASP A 588 0.55 9.45 2.45
N ALA A 589 1.58 9.25 1.63
CA ALA A 589 1.44 9.15 0.19
C ALA A 589 0.53 7.98 -0.23
N TYR A 590 0.69 6.80 0.39
CA TYR A 590 -0.17 5.64 0.14
C TYR A 590 -1.59 5.84 0.69
N ILE A 591 -1.75 6.37 1.90
CA ILE A 591 -3.06 6.68 2.49
C ILE A 591 -3.83 7.66 1.60
N GLY A 592 -3.17 8.72 1.14
CA GLY A 592 -3.77 9.68 0.22
C GLY A 592 -4.12 9.04 -1.13
N ALA A 593 -3.26 8.16 -1.66
CA ALA A 593 -3.56 7.39 -2.86
C ALA A 593 -4.78 6.47 -2.70
N MET A 594 -4.96 5.82 -1.54
CA MET A 594 -6.15 5.00 -1.26
C MET A 594 -7.44 5.82 -1.31
N ALA A 595 -7.42 7.06 -0.81
CA ALA A 595 -8.57 7.97 -0.88
C ALA A 595 -8.85 8.45 -2.32
N ARG A 596 -7.81 8.71 -3.11
CA ARG A 596 -7.92 9.13 -4.52
C ARG A 596 -8.34 8.00 -5.45
N TYR A 597 -7.92 6.77 -5.15
CA TYR A 597 -8.15 5.58 -5.96
C TYR A 597 -8.77 4.45 -5.13
N PRO A 598 -10.01 4.61 -4.62
CA PRO A 598 -10.66 3.61 -3.75
C PRO A 598 -10.87 2.25 -4.43
N HIS A 599 -10.81 2.21 -5.76
CA HIS A 599 -10.92 1.00 -6.59
C HIS A 599 -9.58 0.52 -7.17
N ALA A 600 -8.45 1.10 -6.76
CA ALA A 600 -7.14 0.53 -7.11
C ALA A 600 -6.88 -0.72 -6.28
N ASP A 601 -6.27 -1.72 -6.89
CA ASP A 601 -5.89 -2.96 -6.21
C ASP A 601 -4.38 -3.04 -5.99
N VAL A 602 -3.62 -2.29 -6.78
CA VAL A 602 -2.17 -2.17 -6.65
C VAL A 602 -1.77 -0.70 -6.77
N LEU A 603 -0.99 -0.25 -5.79
CA LEU A 603 -0.39 1.07 -5.71
C LEU A 603 1.13 0.89 -5.75
N VAL A 604 1.76 1.37 -6.82
CA VAL A 604 3.20 1.22 -7.08
C VAL A 604 3.94 2.47 -6.64
N GLY A 605 4.79 2.36 -5.62
CA GLY A 605 5.64 3.46 -5.17
C GLY A 605 6.91 3.59 -6.00
N SER A 606 7.63 4.70 -5.78
CA SER A 606 8.93 4.96 -6.39
C SER A 606 10.05 4.31 -5.57
N THR A 607 10.88 3.47 -6.21
CA THR A 607 12.08 2.91 -5.59
C THR A 607 13.30 3.53 -6.25
N GLN A 608 13.86 4.55 -5.60
CA GLN A 608 14.96 5.33 -6.16
C GLN A 608 16.29 4.66 -5.83
N LEU A 609 17.12 4.51 -6.85
CA LEU A 609 18.53 4.19 -6.67
C LEU A 609 19.30 5.48 -6.33
N PRO A 610 20.29 5.43 -5.43
CA PRO A 610 21.17 6.56 -5.15
C PRO A 610 21.80 7.09 -6.43
N LYS A 611 22.33 8.32 -6.36
CA LYS A 611 23.22 8.81 -7.42
C LYS A 611 24.31 7.75 -7.68
N PRO A 612 24.59 7.41 -8.95
CA PRO A 612 25.68 6.51 -9.29
C PRO A 612 27.00 6.97 -8.64
N VAL A 613 27.77 6.02 -8.14
CA VAL A 613 29.02 6.26 -7.38
C VAL A 613 30.26 5.75 -8.11
N GLY A 614 30.09 5.09 -9.26
CA GLY A 614 31.20 4.61 -10.08
C GLY A 614 30.73 3.89 -11.35
N LEU A 615 31.71 3.44 -12.13
CA LEU A 615 31.54 2.87 -13.47
C LEU A 615 30.43 1.80 -13.56
N TRP A 616 30.39 0.88 -12.59
CA TRP A 616 29.38 -0.18 -12.56
C TRP A 616 27.97 0.38 -12.38
N THR A 617 27.77 1.27 -11.40
CA THR A 617 26.46 1.86 -11.13
C THR A 617 25.98 2.76 -12.26
N ASP A 618 26.90 3.48 -12.93
CA ASP A 618 26.56 4.24 -14.14
C ASP A 618 26.13 3.31 -15.28
N ALA A 619 26.83 2.18 -15.45
CA ALA A 619 26.48 1.18 -16.45
C ALA A 619 25.14 0.48 -16.15
N VAL A 620 24.79 0.28 -14.88
CA VAL A 620 23.46 -0.23 -14.50
C VAL A 620 22.38 0.79 -14.87
N MET A 621 22.61 2.08 -14.60
CA MET A 621 21.64 3.14 -14.93
C MET A 621 21.47 3.40 -16.42
N SER A 622 22.45 3.03 -17.26
CA SER A 622 22.28 3.08 -18.72
C SER A 622 21.46 1.91 -19.28
N THR A 623 21.21 0.88 -18.46
CA THR A 623 20.27 -0.21 -18.79
C THR A 623 18.83 0.14 -18.38
N GLN A 624 17.88 -0.74 -18.67
CA GLN A 624 16.47 -0.55 -18.28
C GLN A 624 16.21 -0.82 -16.79
N LEU A 625 17.19 -1.27 -16.00
CA LEU A 625 16.99 -1.58 -14.58
C LEU A 625 16.52 -0.35 -13.79
N GLY A 626 17.16 0.81 -13.97
CA GLY A 626 16.78 2.04 -13.28
C GLY A 626 15.35 2.49 -13.60
N TYR A 627 14.92 2.30 -14.85
CA TYR A 627 13.57 2.65 -15.31
C TYR A 627 12.48 1.87 -14.56
N PHE A 628 12.66 0.57 -14.33
CA PHE A 628 11.63 -0.26 -13.68
C PHE A 628 11.57 -0.04 -12.17
N TYR A 629 12.72 0.24 -11.53
CA TYR A 629 12.76 0.60 -10.11
C TYR A 629 12.01 1.92 -9.84
N ASP A 630 12.06 2.87 -10.77
CA ASP A 630 11.35 4.15 -10.67
C ASP A 630 10.14 4.27 -11.63
N ILE A 631 9.52 3.14 -11.99
CA ILE A 631 8.43 3.13 -12.99
C ILE A 631 7.24 4.02 -12.59
N ALA A 632 7.04 4.24 -11.28
CA ALA A 632 5.98 5.10 -10.76
C ALA A 632 6.07 6.56 -11.25
N HIS A 633 7.27 7.06 -11.55
CA HIS A 633 7.45 8.39 -12.16
C HIS A 633 7.30 8.38 -13.69
N HIS A 634 7.42 7.22 -14.32
CA HIS A 634 7.41 7.08 -15.77
C HIS A 634 6.06 6.61 -16.34
N SER A 635 5.21 6.01 -15.52
CA SER A 635 3.89 5.53 -15.91
C SER A 635 2.90 5.70 -14.77
N ARG A 636 1.76 6.33 -15.05
CA ARG A 636 0.65 6.45 -14.09
C ARG A 636 -0.08 5.14 -13.84
N ARG A 637 -0.07 4.25 -14.83
CA ARG A 637 -0.66 2.91 -14.77
C ARG A 637 0.42 1.92 -15.17
N PRO A 638 1.43 1.72 -14.31
CA PRO A 638 2.47 0.76 -14.60
C PRO A 638 1.87 -0.65 -14.64
N PRO A 639 2.35 -1.54 -15.51
CA PRO A 639 1.86 -2.93 -15.59
C PRO A 639 2.21 -3.75 -14.34
N TRP A 640 3.28 -3.35 -13.64
CA TRP A 640 3.78 -3.96 -12.41
C TRP A 640 4.71 -2.98 -11.68
N GLY A 641 5.14 -3.31 -10.47
CA GLY A 641 6.10 -2.54 -9.69
C GLY A 641 7.00 -3.44 -8.85
N VAL A 642 8.18 -2.95 -8.49
CA VAL A 642 9.13 -3.71 -7.66
C VAL A 642 8.58 -3.88 -6.24
N THR A 643 8.69 -5.08 -5.69
CA THR A 643 8.09 -5.39 -4.36
C THR A 643 8.80 -4.69 -3.19
N ALA A 644 9.97 -4.08 -3.45
CA ALA A 644 10.67 -3.20 -2.49
C ALA A 644 9.83 -1.99 -2.06
N ASN A 645 8.80 -1.61 -2.83
CA ASN A 645 7.86 -0.54 -2.52
C ASN A 645 6.54 -0.73 -3.26
N LEU A 646 5.78 -1.75 -2.85
CA LEU A 646 4.53 -2.14 -3.50
C LEU A 646 3.40 -2.28 -2.48
N CYS A 647 2.33 -1.51 -2.65
CA CYS A 647 1.17 -1.57 -1.77
C CYS A 647 -0.02 -2.21 -2.50
N VAL A 648 -0.57 -3.28 -1.95
CA VAL A 648 -1.63 -4.06 -2.60
C VAL A 648 -2.87 -4.18 -1.72
N ARG A 649 -4.04 -4.24 -2.35
CA ARG A 649 -5.28 -4.60 -1.67
C ARG A 649 -5.19 -6.05 -1.23
N ARG A 650 -5.32 -6.30 0.08
CA ARG A 650 -5.15 -7.65 0.64
C ARG A 650 -6.22 -8.63 0.18
N VAL A 651 -7.47 -8.16 0.11
CA VAL A 651 -8.65 -8.96 -0.23
C VAL A 651 -9.39 -8.25 -1.36
N LEU A 652 -9.44 -8.90 -2.52
CA LEU A 652 -10.13 -8.40 -3.70
C LEU A 652 -11.65 -8.53 -3.55
N PRO A 653 -12.44 -7.79 -4.36
CA PRO A 653 -13.87 -8.02 -4.49
C PRO A 653 -14.19 -9.50 -4.68
N GLY A 654 -15.21 -10.02 -3.98
CA GLY A 654 -15.53 -11.45 -3.97
C GLY A 654 -14.74 -12.29 -2.96
N GLY A 655 -13.81 -11.69 -2.21
CA GLY A 655 -13.06 -12.37 -1.14
C GLY A 655 -11.82 -13.12 -1.62
N VAL A 656 -11.39 -12.88 -2.86
CA VAL A 656 -10.20 -13.49 -3.45
C VAL A 656 -8.93 -12.93 -2.79
N ARG A 657 -7.96 -13.81 -2.53
CA ARG A 657 -6.64 -13.45 -2.00
C ARG A 657 -5.57 -14.06 -2.86
N LEU A 658 -4.73 -13.19 -3.43
CA LEU A 658 -3.62 -13.59 -4.27
C LEU A 658 -2.39 -13.89 -3.41
N ARG A 659 -1.46 -14.66 -3.96
CA ARG A 659 -0.25 -15.14 -3.30
C ARG A 659 0.92 -15.03 -4.27
N PHE A 660 2.11 -14.77 -3.75
CA PHE A 660 3.34 -14.93 -4.53
C PHE A 660 3.55 -16.41 -4.84
N ASP A 661 3.94 -16.76 -6.07
CA ASP A 661 4.30 -18.14 -6.40
C ASP A 661 5.67 -18.50 -5.77
N PRO A 662 5.74 -19.53 -4.90
CA PRO A 662 7.00 -20.00 -4.32
C PRO A 662 7.98 -20.63 -5.32
N SER A 663 7.57 -20.85 -6.58
CA SER A 663 8.42 -21.41 -7.64
C SER A 663 9.51 -20.45 -8.11
N PHE A 664 9.31 -19.14 -7.92
CA PHE A 664 10.30 -18.11 -8.22
C PHE A 664 11.54 -18.21 -7.30
N PRO A 665 12.71 -17.70 -7.74
CA PRO A 665 13.95 -17.79 -6.98
C PRO A 665 13.82 -17.22 -5.56
N LYS A 666 14.46 -17.87 -4.59
CA LYS A 666 14.42 -17.43 -3.18
C LYS A 666 14.93 -16.00 -2.96
N THR A 667 15.85 -15.56 -3.80
CA THR A 667 16.45 -14.21 -3.77
C THR A 667 15.62 -13.15 -4.50
N GLY A 668 14.45 -13.52 -5.03
CA GLY A 668 13.61 -12.67 -5.87
C GLY A 668 14.04 -12.65 -7.35
N GLY A 669 13.18 -12.03 -8.16
CA GLY A 669 13.21 -11.95 -9.61
C GLY A 669 11.93 -12.53 -10.23
N GLY A 670 11.12 -11.68 -10.87
CA GLY A 670 9.94 -12.09 -11.64
C GLY A 670 8.67 -12.37 -10.82
N GLU A 671 8.77 -12.62 -9.52
CA GLU A 671 7.61 -12.82 -8.64
C GLU A 671 6.80 -11.54 -8.44
N ASP A 672 7.45 -10.39 -8.54
CA ASP A 672 6.84 -9.06 -8.46
C ASP A 672 5.96 -8.77 -9.68
N VAL A 673 6.47 -9.12 -10.86
CA VAL A 673 5.77 -9.03 -12.15
C VAL A 673 4.58 -9.99 -12.15
N ASP A 674 4.81 -11.26 -11.80
CA ASP A 674 3.77 -12.28 -11.68
C ASP A 674 2.65 -11.81 -10.73
N PHE A 675 3.01 -11.37 -9.53
CA PHE A 675 2.02 -10.95 -8.54
C PHE A 675 1.18 -9.77 -9.02
N CYS A 676 1.79 -8.75 -9.63
CA CYS A 676 1.03 -7.62 -10.21
C CYS A 676 0.12 -8.05 -11.37
N TRP A 677 0.55 -9.00 -12.19
CA TRP A 677 -0.26 -9.54 -13.28
C TRP A 677 -1.43 -10.40 -12.77
N GLN A 678 -1.25 -11.18 -11.71
CA GLN A 678 -2.38 -11.85 -11.04
C GLN A 678 -3.46 -10.85 -10.60
N TYR A 679 -3.07 -9.68 -10.09
CA TYR A 679 -4.01 -8.60 -9.76
C TYR A 679 -4.71 -8.09 -11.01
N THR A 680 -3.94 -7.74 -12.05
CA THR A 680 -4.46 -7.22 -13.32
C THR A 680 -5.49 -8.14 -13.96
N GLU A 681 -5.24 -9.46 -13.99
CA GLU A 681 -6.14 -10.46 -14.57
C GLU A 681 -7.38 -10.74 -13.72
N SER A 682 -7.28 -10.64 -12.39
CA SER A 682 -8.41 -10.93 -11.50
C SER A 682 -9.42 -9.79 -11.42
N SER A 683 -8.95 -8.54 -11.32
CA SER A 683 -9.80 -7.35 -11.13
C SER A 683 -9.13 -6.01 -11.44
N GLY A 684 -7.80 -6.03 -11.67
CA GLY A 684 -6.88 -5.01 -11.16
C GLY A 684 -6.80 -3.72 -11.95
N LYS A 685 -6.91 -2.61 -11.22
CA LYS A 685 -6.37 -1.30 -11.62
C LYS A 685 -5.07 -1.05 -10.86
N VAL A 686 -3.95 -1.08 -11.57
CA VAL A 686 -2.63 -0.71 -11.06
C VAL A 686 -2.43 0.80 -11.25
N VAL A 687 -2.02 1.49 -10.19
CA VAL A 687 -1.82 2.94 -10.19
C VAL A 687 -0.47 3.28 -9.58
N ALA A 688 0.25 4.23 -10.17
CA ALA A 688 1.47 4.74 -9.60
C ALA A 688 1.23 5.79 -8.50
N VAL A 689 2.10 5.75 -7.50
CA VAL A 689 2.17 6.70 -6.38
C VAL A 689 3.60 7.26 -6.33
N PRO A 690 3.98 8.16 -7.26
CA PRO A 690 5.37 8.61 -7.40
C PRO A 690 5.96 9.22 -6.13
N PHE A 691 5.14 9.89 -5.32
CA PHE A 691 5.56 10.50 -4.05
C PHE A 691 5.66 9.51 -2.88
N ALA A 692 5.24 8.26 -3.04
CA ALA A 692 5.56 7.20 -2.09
C ALA A 692 6.97 6.70 -2.39
N VAL A 693 7.98 7.41 -1.86
CA VAL A 693 9.39 7.21 -2.21
C VAL A 693 10.11 6.35 -1.16
N VAL A 694 10.89 5.39 -1.64
CA VAL A 694 11.95 4.74 -0.87
C VAL A 694 13.26 4.80 -1.62
N GLN A 695 14.38 4.80 -0.91
CA GLN A 695 15.70 4.70 -1.49
C GLN A 695 16.27 3.31 -1.26
N HIS A 696 16.64 2.60 -2.33
CA HIS A 696 17.25 1.28 -2.27
C HIS A 696 18.77 1.39 -2.45
N PRO A 697 19.61 0.81 -1.58
CA PRO A 697 21.07 0.93 -1.68
C PRO A 697 21.60 0.22 -2.93
N TRP A 698 22.81 0.58 -3.36
CA TRP A 698 23.49 -0.20 -4.39
C TRP A 698 23.85 -1.60 -3.87
N TRP A 699 23.54 -2.65 -4.65
CA TRP A 699 24.00 -4.00 -4.34
C TRP A 699 25.53 -4.03 -4.26
N ASN A 700 26.06 -4.79 -3.30
CA ASN A 700 27.51 -4.88 -3.05
C ASN A 700 28.19 -3.51 -2.89
N GLY A 701 27.47 -2.51 -2.36
CA GLY A 701 27.99 -1.15 -2.19
C GLY A 701 28.31 -0.41 -3.50
N GLY A 702 27.77 -0.87 -4.63
CA GLY A 702 28.05 -0.31 -5.96
C GLY A 702 29.18 -1.02 -6.71
N TRP A 703 29.82 -2.02 -6.10
CA TRP A 703 30.78 -2.88 -6.80
C TRP A 703 30.08 -3.85 -7.76
N PRO A 704 30.78 -4.31 -8.83
CA PRO A 704 30.21 -5.26 -9.78
C PRO A 704 29.59 -6.48 -9.13
N CYS A 705 28.38 -6.84 -9.57
CA CYS A 705 27.59 -7.91 -8.96
C CYS A 705 26.73 -8.68 -9.98
N LEU A 706 27.37 -9.34 -10.95
CA LEU A 706 26.68 -10.15 -11.97
C LEU A 706 25.82 -11.28 -11.39
N GLY A 707 26.12 -11.77 -10.18
CA GLY A 707 25.32 -12.78 -9.50
C GLY A 707 23.86 -12.38 -9.28
N HIS A 708 23.59 -11.11 -8.92
CA HIS A 708 22.23 -10.59 -8.78
C HIS A 708 21.50 -10.57 -10.12
N ILE A 709 22.19 -10.09 -11.16
CA ILE A 709 21.67 -10.03 -12.52
C ILE A 709 21.27 -11.42 -13.04
N ILE A 710 22.13 -12.42 -12.82
CA ILE A 710 21.86 -13.82 -13.18
C ILE A 710 20.71 -14.40 -12.35
N GLY A 711 20.61 -14.02 -11.07
CA GLY A 711 19.52 -14.42 -10.18
C GLY A 711 18.16 -13.93 -10.68
N TRP A 712 18.03 -12.65 -10.98
CA TRP A 712 16.79 -12.08 -11.53
C TRP A 712 16.42 -12.70 -12.88
N THR A 713 17.41 -12.94 -13.74
CA THR A 713 17.21 -13.59 -15.02
C THR A 713 16.65 -15.02 -14.86
N ALA A 714 17.08 -15.74 -13.82
CA ALA A 714 16.54 -17.07 -13.54
C ALA A 714 15.02 -17.03 -13.27
N GLY A 715 14.56 -16.04 -12.50
CA GLY A 715 13.16 -15.81 -12.23
C GLY A 715 12.36 -15.34 -13.44
N GLU A 716 12.93 -14.41 -14.23
CA GLU A 716 12.34 -13.98 -15.50
C GLU A 716 12.02 -15.17 -16.41
N THR A 717 12.89 -16.19 -16.48
CA THR A 717 12.67 -17.36 -17.36
C THR A 717 11.45 -18.21 -16.99
N LEU A 718 10.86 -18.01 -15.80
CA LEU A 718 9.63 -18.67 -15.38
C LEU A 718 8.39 -17.99 -15.97
N LEU A 719 8.44 -16.66 -16.17
CA LEU A 719 7.30 -15.87 -16.63
C LEU A 719 6.69 -16.37 -17.96
N PRO A 720 7.45 -16.77 -19.00
CA PRO A 720 6.84 -17.29 -20.24
C PRO A 720 6.05 -18.59 -20.07
N ASP A 721 6.34 -19.37 -19.02
CA ASP A 721 5.59 -20.60 -18.72
C ASP A 721 4.32 -20.28 -17.94
N VAL A 722 4.37 -19.29 -17.03
CA VAL A 722 3.22 -18.87 -16.20
C VAL A 722 2.26 -17.98 -17.01
N TRP A 723 2.80 -17.08 -17.83
CA TRP A 723 2.08 -16.04 -18.57
C TRP A 723 2.41 -16.09 -20.07
N PRO A 724 2.01 -17.15 -20.79
CA PRO A 724 2.35 -17.29 -22.20
C PRO A 724 1.81 -16.15 -23.08
N ASP A 725 0.66 -15.57 -22.74
CA ASP A 725 0.02 -14.51 -23.53
C ASP A 725 0.63 -13.13 -23.30
N LYS A 726 1.43 -12.96 -22.24
CA LYS A 726 2.17 -11.72 -21.91
C LYS A 726 3.60 -11.74 -22.46
N THR A 727 3.79 -12.41 -23.59
CA THR A 727 5.09 -12.56 -24.25
C THR A 727 5.00 -12.27 -25.74
N TYR A 728 6.15 -12.07 -26.36
CA TYR A 728 6.28 -11.97 -27.81
C TYR A 728 7.53 -12.67 -28.32
N ARG A 729 7.55 -13.00 -29.61
CA ARG A 729 8.70 -13.60 -30.26
C ARG A 729 9.57 -12.57 -30.96
N THR A 730 10.88 -12.76 -30.92
CA THR A 730 11.90 -11.99 -31.65
C THR A 730 12.79 -12.93 -32.45
N ALA A 731 13.64 -12.36 -33.32
CA ALA A 731 14.78 -13.08 -33.85
C ALA A 731 15.70 -13.56 -32.70
N PRO A 732 16.41 -14.70 -32.85
CA PRO A 732 17.37 -15.17 -31.85
C PRO A 732 18.40 -14.09 -31.50
N VAL A 733 18.66 -13.90 -30.22
CA VAL A 733 19.78 -13.05 -29.76
C VAL A 733 21.11 -13.72 -30.09
N TRP A 734 22.24 -13.00 -29.98
CA TRP A 734 23.56 -13.51 -30.40
C TRP A 734 23.87 -14.93 -29.85
N CYS A 735 23.64 -15.19 -28.56
CA CYS A 735 23.95 -16.47 -27.95
C CYS A 735 23.01 -17.60 -28.40
N GLU A 736 21.72 -17.32 -28.57
CA GLU A 736 20.75 -18.26 -29.14
C GLU A 736 21.05 -18.55 -30.61
N GLY A 737 21.48 -17.52 -31.36
CA GLY A 737 21.95 -17.66 -32.74
C GLY A 737 23.17 -18.56 -32.84
N LEU A 738 24.16 -18.39 -31.95
CA LEU A 738 25.34 -19.26 -31.89
C LEU A 738 24.98 -20.69 -31.48
N LEU A 739 24.06 -20.87 -30.53
CA LEU A 739 23.55 -22.19 -30.14
C LEU A 739 22.97 -22.96 -31.34
N ILE A 740 22.35 -22.26 -32.29
CA ILE A 740 21.79 -22.84 -33.52
C ILE A 740 22.87 -23.00 -34.60
N ALA A 741 23.70 -21.98 -34.82
CA ALA A 741 24.63 -21.91 -35.94
C ALA A 741 25.86 -22.80 -35.78
N VAL A 742 26.39 -22.95 -34.56
CA VAL A 742 27.59 -23.76 -34.30
C VAL A 742 27.38 -25.23 -34.66
N PRO A 743 26.31 -25.92 -34.22
CA PRO A 743 26.04 -27.30 -34.63
C PRO A 743 25.90 -27.46 -36.15
N ILE A 744 25.27 -26.49 -36.83
CA ILE A 744 25.11 -26.50 -38.28
C ILE A 744 26.48 -26.40 -38.97
N ALA A 745 27.34 -25.46 -38.54
CA ALA A 745 28.68 -25.30 -39.11
C ALA A 745 29.55 -26.55 -38.90
N LEU A 746 29.46 -27.19 -37.73
CA LEU A 746 30.15 -28.45 -37.45
C LEU A 746 29.62 -29.60 -38.32
N ALA A 747 28.31 -29.69 -38.54
CA ALA A 747 27.71 -30.67 -39.44
C ALA A 747 28.15 -30.46 -40.91
N LEU A 748 28.37 -29.20 -41.30
CA LEU A 748 28.93 -28.82 -42.60
C LEU A 748 30.46 -28.98 -42.66
N ARG A 749 31.10 -29.51 -41.62
CA ARG A 749 32.55 -29.74 -41.52
C ARG A 749 33.39 -28.47 -41.66
N VAL A 750 32.84 -27.32 -41.26
CA VAL A 750 33.62 -26.09 -41.13
C VAL A 750 34.71 -26.28 -40.07
N PRO A 751 35.97 -25.87 -40.31
CA PRO A 751 37.05 -26.04 -39.34
C PRO A 751 36.73 -25.40 -37.98
N TRP A 752 37.09 -26.08 -36.88
CA TRP A 752 36.78 -25.61 -35.51
C TRP A 752 37.33 -24.21 -35.23
N LEU A 753 38.50 -23.87 -35.78
CA LEU A 753 39.11 -22.55 -35.63
C LEU A 753 38.23 -21.49 -36.29
N THR A 754 37.76 -21.75 -37.51
CA THR A 754 36.84 -20.86 -38.25
C THR A 754 35.53 -20.67 -37.49
N VAL A 755 34.93 -21.74 -36.97
CA VAL A 755 33.71 -21.67 -36.16
C VAL A 755 33.93 -20.82 -34.90
N THR A 756 35.09 -21.00 -34.24
CA THR A 756 35.45 -20.24 -33.04
C THR A 756 35.65 -18.75 -33.34
N LEU A 757 36.39 -18.42 -34.40
CA LEU A 757 36.63 -17.03 -34.82
C LEU A 757 35.34 -16.34 -35.25
N ALA A 758 34.46 -17.04 -35.96
CA ALA A 758 33.13 -16.55 -36.31
C ALA A 758 32.30 -16.27 -35.05
N ALA A 759 32.26 -17.19 -34.08
CA ALA A 759 31.51 -17.01 -32.83
C ALA A 759 32.02 -15.84 -31.99
N VAL A 760 33.35 -15.68 -31.87
CA VAL A 760 33.97 -14.54 -31.19
C VAL A 760 33.66 -13.23 -31.91
N SER A 761 33.66 -13.23 -33.24
CA SER A 761 33.33 -12.04 -34.05
C SER A 761 31.86 -11.64 -33.91
N VAL A 762 30.94 -12.60 -33.80
CA VAL A 762 29.52 -12.34 -33.52
C VAL A 762 29.35 -11.70 -32.14
N LEU A 763 30.01 -12.23 -31.11
CA LEU A 763 29.99 -11.61 -29.78
C LEU A 763 30.58 -10.20 -29.80
N ALA A 764 31.71 -9.99 -30.47
CA ALA A 764 32.33 -8.68 -30.61
C ALA A 764 31.39 -7.68 -31.32
N ALA A 765 30.72 -8.11 -32.39
CA ALA A 765 29.74 -7.29 -33.11
C ALA A 765 28.55 -6.91 -32.21
N GLU A 766 28.01 -7.85 -31.43
CA GLU A 766 26.92 -7.57 -30.49
C GLU A 766 27.35 -6.57 -29.41
N LEU A 767 28.53 -6.76 -28.81
CA LEU A 767 29.06 -5.84 -27.81
C LEU A 767 29.24 -4.43 -28.39
N LEU A 768 29.73 -4.30 -29.63
CA LEU A 768 29.87 -3.00 -30.30
C LEU A 768 28.51 -2.34 -30.57
N LEU A 769 27.55 -3.09 -31.12
CA LEU A 769 26.19 -2.57 -31.39
C LEU A 769 25.48 -2.13 -30.10
N SER A 770 25.60 -2.92 -29.04
CA SER A 770 25.02 -2.61 -27.74
C SER A 770 25.74 -1.44 -27.06
N THR A 771 27.07 -1.37 -27.17
CA THR A 771 27.84 -0.21 -26.70
C THR A 771 27.41 1.07 -27.41
N TYR A 772 27.21 1.02 -28.74
CA TYR A 772 26.71 2.17 -29.49
C TYR A 772 25.32 2.61 -29.01
N ALA A 773 24.40 1.66 -28.84
CA ALA A 773 23.05 1.96 -28.34
C ALA A 773 23.08 2.58 -26.93
N PHE A 774 23.90 2.06 -26.01
CA PHE A 774 24.05 2.64 -24.68
C PHE A 774 24.82 3.96 -24.67
N TYR A 775 25.73 4.18 -25.61
CA TYR A 775 26.44 5.44 -25.76
C TYR A 775 25.45 6.58 -26.02
N GLU A 776 24.47 6.39 -26.91
CA GLU A 776 23.43 7.40 -27.17
C GLU A 776 22.60 7.75 -25.92
N HIS A 777 22.39 6.80 -25.01
CA HIS A 777 21.55 6.96 -23.82
C HIS A 777 22.33 7.33 -22.55
N THR A 778 23.66 7.27 -22.57
CA THR A 778 24.50 7.70 -21.45
C THR A 778 24.60 9.23 -21.42
N ASP A 779 24.44 9.81 -20.24
CA ASP A 779 24.50 11.25 -20.02
C ASP A 779 25.88 11.81 -20.43
N ALA A 780 25.88 12.64 -21.47
CA ALA A 780 27.07 13.26 -22.03
C ALA A 780 27.74 14.25 -21.06
N GLN A 781 26.98 14.81 -20.10
CA GLN A 781 27.48 15.82 -19.16
C GLN A 781 28.25 15.21 -17.99
N ARG A 782 28.01 13.92 -17.66
CA ARG A 782 28.54 13.35 -16.43
C ARG A 782 29.99 12.89 -16.53
N PHE A 783 30.49 12.35 -17.65
CA PHE A 783 31.93 12.01 -17.85
C PHE A 783 32.32 11.79 -19.34
N PRO A 784 32.90 12.77 -20.05
CA PRO A 784 33.25 12.65 -21.47
C PRO A 784 34.22 11.50 -21.84
N PRO A 785 35.32 11.24 -21.09
CA PRO A 785 36.29 10.20 -21.48
C PRO A 785 35.85 8.77 -21.10
N LEU A 786 34.98 8.61 -20.10
CA LEU A 786 34.54 7.30 -19.60
C LEU A 786 33.19 6.85 -20.17
N ARG A 787 32.45 7.72 -20.88
CA ARG A 787 31.14 7.40 -21.47
C ARG A 787 31.16 6.12 -22.32
N LEU A 788 32.19 5.96 -23.16
CA LEU A 788 32.35 4.76 -23.97
C LEU A 788 32.58 3.51 -23.11
N VAL A 789 33.38 3.62 -22.05
CA VAL A 789 33.66 2.51 -21.12
C VAL A 789 32.40 2.13 -20.36
N THR A 790 31.63 3.10 -19.87
CA THR A 790 30.33 2.88 -19.20
C THR A 790 29.36 2.14 -20.12
N ALA A 791 29.23 2.59 -21.37
CA ALA A 791 28.39 1.94 -22.36
C ALA A 791 28.86 0.50 -22.66
N ALA A 792 30.18 0.27 -22.71
CA ALA A 792 30.75 -1.06 -22.91
C ALA A 792 30.45 -2.00 -21.72
N VAL A 793 30.55 -1.50 -20.47
CA VAL A 793 30.16 -2.28 -19.30
C VAL A 793 28.66 -2.60 -19.31
N GLY A 794 27.80 -1.65 -19.71
CA GLY A 794 26.36 -1.89 -19.89
C GLY A 794 26.06 -2.96 -20.94
N SER A 795 26.84 -3.00 -22.03
CA SER A 795 26.76 -4.05 -23.05
C SER A 795 27.10 -5.43 -22.49
N LEU A 796 28.11 -5.53 -21.61
CA LEU A 796 28.50 -6.78 -20.95
C LEU A 796 27.41 -7.27 -19.99
N ILE A 797 26.77 -6.36 -19.25
CA ILE A 797 25.63 -6.70 -18.37
C ILE A 797 24.51 -7.34 -19.19
N THR A 798 24.13 -6.72 -20.31
CA THR A 798 23.04 -7.19 -21.18
C THR A 798 23.40 -8.52 -21.85
N ALA A 799 24.63 -8.68 -22.35
CA ALA A 799 25.10 -9.93 -22.93
C ALA A 799 25.11 -11.07 -21.89
N THR A 800 25.45 -10.76 -20.64
CA THR A 800 25.39 -11.71 -19.52
C THR A 800 23.95 -12.14 -19.24
N GLN A 801 23.00 -11.20 -19.19
CA GLN A 801 21.57 -11.50 -19.02
C GLN A 801 21.04 -12.42 -20.13
N GLN A 802 21.34 -12.10 -21.40
CA GLN A 802 20.92 -12.91 -22.54
C GLN A 802 21.48 -14.34 -22.47
N THR A 803 22.77 -14.48 -22.14
CA THR A 803 23.42 -15.80 -21.98
C THR A 803 22.80 -16.57 -20.83
N ALA A 804 22.62 -15.93 -19.68
CA ALA A 804 21.99 -16.55 -18.51
C ALA A 804 20.57 -17.03 -18.83
N ARG A 805 19.77 -16.22 -19.54
CA ARG A 805 18.41 -16.58 -19.96
C ARG A 805 18.41 -17.83 -20.84
N MET A 806 19.23 -17.85 -21.89
CA MET A 806 19.37 -19.00 -22.79
C MET A 806 19.76 -20.28 -22.01
N LEU A 807 20.80 -20.20 -21.18
CA LEU A 807 21.28 -21.35 -20.39
C LEU A 807 20.21 -21.85 -19.40
N ARG A 808 19.40 -20.96 -18.82
CA ARG A 808 18.31 -21.34 -17.92
C ARG A 808 17.16 -22.01 -18.66
N HIS A 809 16.79 -21.54 -19.84
CA HIS A 809 15.80 -22.24 -20.67
C HIS A 809 16.30 -23.64 -21.08
N LEU A 810 17.57 -23.77 -21.47
CA LEU A 810 18.19 -25.06 -21.80
C LEU A 810 18.19 -26.02 -20.60
N GLY A 811 18.68 -25.57 -19.45
CA GLY A 811 18.72 -26.37 -18.23
C GLY A 811 17.35 -26.85 -17.74
N ARG A 812 16.26 -26.16 -18.14
CA ARG A 812 14.88 -26.52 -17.83
C ARG A 812 14.18 -27.29 -18.96
N GLY A 813 14.87 -27.60 -20.07
CA GLY A 813 14.28 -28.26 -21.24
C GLY A 813 13.23 -27.43 -21.98
N ARG A 814 13.26 -26.10 -21.84
CA ARG A 814 12.28 -25.16 -22.41
C ARG A 814 12.75 -24.54 -23.74
N LEU A 815 13.11 -25.39 -24.71
CA LEU A 815 13.62 -24.92 -26.03
C LEU A 815 12.62 -24.06 -26.81
N HIS A 816 11.31 -24.29 -26.63
CA HIS A 816 10.27 -23.51 -27.31
C HIS A 816 10.20 -22.04 -26.86
N ASN A 817 10.85 -21.70 -25.73
CA ASN A 817 10.99 -20.35 -25.21
C ASN A 817 12.24 -19.61 -25.73
N LEU A 818 13.10 -20.25 -26.54
CA LEU A 818 14.15 -19.52 -27.25
C LEU A 818 13.53 -18.48 -28.20
N GLY A 819 14.09 -17.27 -28.20
CA GLY A 819 13.55 -16.12 -28.92
C GLY A 819 12.18 -15.63 -28.39
N ARG A 820 11.75 -16.08 -27.20
CA ARG A 820 10.52 -15.61 -26.54
C ARG A 820 10.88 -14.65 -25.41
N HIS A 821 10.30 -13.46 -25.44
CA HIS A 821 10.57 -12.38 -24.50
C HIS A 821 9.30 -11.99 -23.76
N VAL A 822 9.47 -11.67 -22.48
CA VAL A 822 8.43 -11.10 -21.63
C VAL A 822 8.07 -9.70 -22.15
N ASP A 823 6.78 -9.40 -22.29
CA ASP A 823 6.32 -8.04 -22.54
C ASP A 823 6.21 -7.30 -21.20
N TRP A 824 7.31 -6.66 -20.79
CA TRP A 824 7.37 -5.88 -19.55
C TRP A 824 6.34 -4.74 -19.47
N PHE A 825 5.75 -4.34 -20.61
CA PHE A 825 4.71 -3.31 -20.68
C PHE A 825 3.29 -3.88 -20.73
N ASP A 826 3.12 -5.21 -20.76
CA ASP A 826 1.83 -5.90 -20.86
C ASP A 826 0.92 -5.30 -21.94
N GLY A 827 1.46 -5.09 -23.14
CA GLY A 827 0.75 -4.48 -24.27
C GLY A 827 0.54 -2.97 -24.19
N ALA A 828 0.86 -2.30 -23.09
CA ALA A 828 0.67 -0.85 -22.93
C ALA A 828 1.56 0.00 -23.87
N ARG A 829 2.65 -0.58 -24.39
CA ARG A 829 3.56 0.07 -25.35
C ARG A 829 3.79 -0.79 -26.61
N PRO A 830 2.80 -0.92 -27.51
CA PRO A 830 2.91 -1.80 -28.67
C PRO A 830 4.04 -1.40 -29.63
N MET A 831 4.31 -0.09 -29.76
CA MET A 831 5.43 0.41 -30.58
C MET A 831 6.80 0.00 -30.03
N TRP A 832 6.92 -0.19 -28.71
CA TRP A 832 8.13 -0.68 -28.09
C TRP A 832 8.44 -2.10 -28.57
N ARG A 833 7.44 -2.98 -28.52
CA ARG A 833 7.54 -4.36 -29.03
C ARG A 833 7.98 -4.39 -30.50
N VAL A 834 7.37 -3.59 -31.36
CA VAL A 834 7.73 -3.51 -32.79
C VAL A 834 9.17 -3.05 -32.97
N LYS A 835 9.60 -2.02 -32.21
CA LYS A 835 10.99 -1.54 -32.23
C LYS A 835 11.95 -2.66 -31.83
N THR A 836 11.71 -3.35 -30.72
CA THR A 836 12.57 -4.46 -30.25
C THR A 836 12.65 -5.61 -31.25
N GLN A 837 11.53 -6.00 -31.86
CA GLN A 837 11.51 -7.05 -32.89
C GLN A 837 12.34 -6.65 -34.13
N ARG A 838 12.21 -5.40 -34.58
CA ARG A 838 12.98 -4.87 -35.72
C ARG A 838 14.48 -4.81 -35.40
N GLU A 839 14.85 -4.33 -34.22
CA GLU A 839 16.25 -4.27 -33.77
C GLU A 839 16.87 -5.67 -33.68
N ALA A 840 16.15 -6.64 -33.11
CA ALA A 840 16.61 -8.02 -33.03
C ALA A 840 16.83 -8.63 -34.44
N PHE A 841 15.93 -8.36 -35.39
CA PHE A 841 16.08 -8.83 -36.76
C PHE A 841 17.31 -8.23 -37.46
N VAL A 842 17.52 -6.91 -37.33
CA VAL A 842 18.70 -6.24 -37.89
C VAL A 842 19.99 -6.80 -37.28
N ARG A 843 20.03 -6.99 -35.95
CA ARG A 843 21.17 -7.61 -35.26
C ARG A 843 21.45 -9.02 -35.78
N LEU A 844 20.42 -9.86 -35.95
CA LEU A 844 20.58 -11.19 -36.53
C LEU A 844 21.20 -11.14 -37.93
N CYS A 845 20.74 -10.25 -38.81
CA CYS A 845 21.34 -10.08 -40.15
C CYS A 845 22.83 -9.73 -40.07
N ILE A 846 23.22 -8.81 -39.18
CA ILE A 846 24.62 -8.45 -38.97
C ILE A 846 25.43 -9.65 -38.46
N HIS A 847 24.92 -10.39 -37.47
CA HIS A 847 25.58 -11.59 -36.95
C HIS A 847 25.79 -12.64 -38.04
N ILE A 848 24.81 -12.87 -38.92
CA ILE A 848 24.92 -13.80 -40.05
C ILE A 848 26.02 -13.35 -41.01
N VAL A 849 26.03 -12.06 -41.40
CA VAL A 849 27.05 -11.52 -42.32
C VAL A 849 28.46 -11.65 -41.73
N VAL A 850 28.63 -11.30 -40.45
CA VAL A 850 29.92 -11.41 -39.74
C VAL A 850 30.39 -12.87 -39.64
N ALA A 851 29.48 -13.80 -39.35
CA ALA A 851 29.82 -15.22 -39.29
C ALA A 851 30.17 -15.79 -40.68
N LEU A 852 29.42 -15.43 -41.73
CA LEU A 852 29.66 -15.90 -43.09
C LEU A 852 30.97 -15.39 -43.68
N ALA A 853 31.42 -14.19 -43.29
CA ALA A 853 32.70 -13.64 -43.74
C ALA A 853 33.90 -14.57 -43.40
N TRP A 854 33.82 -15.31 -42.29
CA TRP A 854 34.83 -16.31 -41.91
C TRP A 854 34.67 -17.66 -42.62
N ILE A 855 33.46 -17.99 -43.07
CA ILE A 855 33.17 -19.29 -43.71
C ILE A 855 33.46 -19.22 -45.22
N LEU A 856 33.27 -18.05 -45.83
CA LEU A 856 33.45 -17.81 -47.26
C LEU A 856 34.82 -17.25 -47.63
N GLY A 857 35.53 -16.62 -46.69
CA GLY A 857 36.90 -16.16 -46.83
C GLY A 857 37.89 -17.18 -46.30
#